data_AF-A0A969BDX9-F1
#
_entry.id   AF-A0A969BDX9-F1
#
_cell.length_a   1.000
_cell.length_b   1.000
_cell.length_c   1.000
_cell.angle_alpha   90.00
_cell.angle_beta   90.00
_cell.angle_gamma   90.00
#
_symmetry.space_group_name_H-M   'P 1'
#
loop_
_entity.id
_entity.type
_entity.pdbx_description
1 polymer ?
#
loop_
_entity_poly.entity_id
_entity_poly.type
_entity_poly.pdbx_seq_one_letter_code
_entity_poly.pdbx_strand_id
1 'polypeptide(L)'
;MTSDILIIGGGVIGLATAIELKLRGAKVTAISRNHKAAAATAAAGMLAPSAERISHRAMLELCNRSLFLYPDWTRKLADITGLDTGYWACGILAPVYERQGDKETRRQGDKAGFSFVSSHAPITPSPSYWLDKQAIHQYQPGLSEEVIGGWWHPEDGQVDNRALFQTLLTAAEILGVEIQEGITVKGIIQQQGQVTGLQTNAGTLSASVYVLATGAWSNQLLPLPVRPVKGQMLSLKVPLSTPELPLGRVLFGENIYIVPRRDGRIIIGATCENVGFTDGNTPLGIQSLLTAAIRLYPQLQNYPIEELWWGFRPTTPDELPILGNSWCKNLIFATGHHRNGILLTPITAKLTADLILSGKADPLLNHFDYSRFHNSSSTSTAMLTNEVNFSHGNISSPLPIKDSILKIAGKEFTSRLMTGTGKYPSIAEMQQSVAESECEIVTVAVRRVQTNAPGHEGLAEALDWSKIWMLPNTAGCKTAEEAIRVARLGREMAKILGQEDNNFVKLEVIPDAKYLLPDPIGTLQAAEQLVKEGFAVLPYINADPMLAKRLEEAGCATVMPLAAPIGSGQGLQTTANIKIIIENAKVPVVVDAGIGSPSEAAQAMEMGADALLINSAIALAKNPAAMARAMNMAAVAGRLAYLAGRMPLKDYASASSPLTGTVIS
;
A
#
# COMPACT_ATOMS: atom_id res chain seq x y z
N MET A 1 -19.69 -9.86 38.38
CA MET A 1 -19.40 -8.52 38.93
C MET A 1 -19.85 -7.51 37.88
N THR A 2 -20.62 -6.50 38.28
CA THR A 2 -21.10 -5.44 37.37
C THR A 2 -20.15 -4.25 37.41
N SER A 3 -19.48 -3.98 36.29
CA SER A 3 -18.70 -2.76 36.06
C SER A 3 -19.48 -1.83 35.16
N ASP A 4 -19.36 -0.51 35.34
CA ASP A 4 -20.08 0.43 34.47
C ASP A 4 -19.45 0.43 33.08
N ILE A 5 -18.11 0.35 33.03
CA ILE A 5 -17.32 0.31 31.80
C ILE A 5 -16.28 -0.81 31.87
N LEU A 6 -16.20 -1.62 30.82
CA LEU A 6 -15.21 -2.69 30.66
C LEU A 6 -14.31 -2.43 29.45
N ILE A 7 -13.02 -2.26 29.70
CA ILE A 7 -12.01 -2.07 28.64
C ILE A 7 -11.36 -3.40 28.29
N ILE A 8 -11.42 -3.76 27.01
CA ILE A 8 -10.86 -4.99 26.44
C ILE A 8 -9.49 -4.66 25.84
N GLY A 9 -8.43 -4.94 26.59
CA GLY A 9 -7.03 -4.72 26.19
C GLY A 9 -6.29 -3.77 27.13
N GLY A 10 -5.21 -4.25 27.75
CA GLY A 10 -4.36 -3.48 28.67
C GLY A 10 -3.12 -2.84 28.00
N GLY A 11 -3.25 -2.38 26.75
CA GLY A 11 -2.21 -1.56 26.10
C GLY A 11 -2.31 -0.09 26.52
N VAL A 12 -1.39 0.77 26.04
CA VAL A 12 -1.40 2.22 26.34
C VAL A 12 -2.74 2.90 26.05
N ILE A 13 -3.41 2.54 24.93
CA ILE A 13 -4.73 3.08 24.58
C ILE A 13 -5.77 2.71 25.63
N GLY A 14 -5.84 1.43 26.00
CA GLY A 14 -6.80 0.92 26.99
C GLY A 14 -6.56 1.48 28.38
N LEU A 15 -5.31 1.47 28.85
CA LEU A 15 -4.93 2.01 30.16
C LEU A 15 -5.18 3.52 30.26
N ALA A 16 -4.76 4.30 29.25
CA ALA A 16 -5.01 5.74 29.24
C ALA A 16 -6.50 6.06 29.22
N THR A 17 -7.30 5.31 28.46
CA THR A 17 -8.76 5.45 28.44
C THR A 17 -9.37 5.11 29.80
N ALA A 18 -8.90 4.06 30.48
CA ALA A 18 -9.36 3.70 31.83
C ALA A 18 -9.08 4.81 32.84
N ILE A 19 -7.86 5.36 32.83
CA ILE A 19 -7.45 6.46 33.70
C ILE A 19 -8.33 7.69 33.46
N GLU A 20 -8.50 8.08 32.19
CA GLU A 20 -9.29 9.27 31.84
C GLU A 20 -10.76 9.13 32.29
N LEU A 21 -11.36 7.95 32.10
CA LEU A 21 -12.70 7.65 32.59
C LEU A 21 -12.78 7.64 34.12
N LYS A 22 -11.78 7.07 34.80
CA LYS A 22 -11.73 6.98 36.26
C LYS A 22 -11.57 8.35 36.92
N LEU A 23 -10.73 9.22 36.36
CA LEU A 23 -10.56 10.61 36.81
C LEU A 23 -11.87 11.41 36.70
N ARG A 24 -12.77 11.00 35.81
CA ARG A 24 -14.10 11.59 35.63
C ARG A 24 -15.20 10.87 36.41
N GLY A 25 -14.83 10.02 37.36
CA GLY A 25 -15.73 9.37 38.32
C GLY A 25 -16.35 8.05 37.86
N ALA A 26 -15.97 7.50 36.70
CA ALA A 26 -16.52 6.24 36.23
C ALA A 26 -15.95 5.02 36.96
N LYS A 27 -16.76 3.96 37.11
CA LYS A 27 -16.29 2.65 37.55
C LYS A 27 -15.77 1.84 36.36
N VAL A 28 -14.46 1.63 36.30
CA VAL A 28 -13.78 1.01 35.16
C VAL A 28 -13.05 -0.26 35.58
N THR A 29 -13.25 -1.31 34.80
CA THR A 29 -12.42 -2.52 34.83
C THR A 29 -11.69 -2.63 33.49
N ALA A 30 -10.39 -2.91 33.51
CA ALA A 30 -9.58 -3.16 32.33
C ALA A 30 -9.06 -4.60 32.36
N ILE A 31 -9.34 -5.35 31.30
CA ILE A 31 -8.91 -6.74 31.18
C ILE A 31 -7.83 -6.88 30.12
N SER A 32 -6.85 -7.74 30.37
CA SER A 32 -5.74 -7.99 29.47
C SER A 32 -5.35 -9.46 29.46
N ARG A 33 -5.09 -10.00 28.28
CA ARG A 33 -4.54 -11.36 28.15
C ARG A 33 -3.11 -11.42 28.66
N ASN A 34 -2.28 -10.45 28.26
CA ASN A 34 -0.85 -10.39 28.55
C ASN A 34 -0.34 -8.98 28.23
N HIS A 35 0.14 -8.24 29.24
CA HIS A 35 0.68 -6.91 29.04
C HIS A 35 1.97 -6.88 28.21
N LYS A 36 2.80 -7.93 28.29
CA LYS A 36 4.03 -8.03 27.50
C LYS A 36 3.78 -8.11 26.00
N ALA A 37 2.59 -8.57 25.59
CA ALA A 37 2.20 -8.63 24.18
C ALA A 37 1.75 -7.26 23.63
N ALA A 38 1.61 -6.21 24.45
CA ALA A 38 1.15 -4.92 23.97
C ALA A 38 2.16 -4.29 22.99
N ALA A 39 1.70 -3.82 21.83
CA ALA A 39 2.56 -3.18 20.83
C ALA A 39 3.37 -1.99 21.37
N ALA A 40 2.87 -1.33 22.42
CA ALA A 40 3.52 -0.20 23.06
C ALA A 40 4.86 -0.55 23.72
N THR A 41 5.04 -1.76 24.23
CA THR A 41 6.30 -2.18 24.87
C THR A 41 7.42 -2.34 23.84
N ALA A 42 7.06 -2.58 22.57
CA ALA A 42 7.98 -2.73 21.45
C ALA A 42 8.22 -1.42 20.67
N ALA A 43 7.37 -0.41 20.83
CA ALA A 43 7.47 0.86 20.10
C ALA A 43 8.75 1.64 20.46
N ALA A 44 9.11 2.63 19.64
CA ALA A 44 10.26 3.50 19.90
C ALA A 44 9.90 4.76 20.71
N GLY A 45 8.60 5.09 20.80
CA GLY A 45 8.12 6.26 21.55
C GLY A 45 8.36 7.61 20.88
N MET A 46 8.52 7.66 19.56
CA MET A 46 8.59 8.94 18.82
C MET A 46 7.21 9.63 18.80
N LEU A 47 7.23 10.95 18.92
CA LEU A 47 6.08 11.85 18.85
C LEU A 47 6.27 12.75 17.63
N ALA A 48 6.01 12.20 16.45
CA ALA A 48 6.67 12.63 15.21
C ALA A 48 5.71 12.93 14.04
N PRO A 49 4.64 13.74 14.20
CA PRO A 49 3.74 14.02 13.08
C PRO A 49 4.45 14.68 11.89
N SER A 50 5.43 15.54 12.17
CA SER A 50 6.15 16.31 11.15
C SER A 50 7.21 15.45 10.46
N ALA A 51 8.06 14.78 11.25
CA ALA A 51 9.15 13.95 10.74
C ALA A 51 8.63 12.70 10.00
N GLU A 52 7.53 12.08 10.45
CA GLU A 52 6.86 10.99 9.71
C GLU A 52 6.04 11.48 8.50
N ARG A 53 5.93 12.79 8.29
CA ARG A 53 5.25 13.43 7.16
C ARG A 53 3.81 12.92 6.98
N ILE A 54 3.04 12.92 8.06
CA ILE A 54 1.64 12.46 8.05
C ILE A 54 0.83 13.29 7.03
N SER A 55 0.41 12.64 5.95
CA SER A 55 -0.20 13.32 4.79
C SER A 55 -1.72 13.42 4.85
N HIS A 56 -2.39 12.49 5.56
CA HIS A 56 -3.85 12.51 5.71
C HIS A 56 -4.26 13.61 6.69
N ARG A 57 -5.03 14.61 6.24
CA ARG A 57 -5.36 15.82 7.02
C ARG A 57 -5.97 15.51 8.38
N ALA A 58 -6.98 14.65 8.45
CA ALA A 58 -7.63 14.31 9.72
C ALA A 58 -6.68 13.57 10.67
N MET A 59 -5.76 12.77 10.12
CA MET A 59 -4.75 12.06 10.92
C MET A 59 -3.71 13.04 11.46
N LEU A 60 -3.24 13.96 10.61
CA LEU A 60 -2.32 15.02 11.01
C LEU A 60 -2.93 15.90 12.10
N GLU A 61 -4.19 16.29 11.94
CA GLU A 61 -4.92 17.05 12.96
C GLU A 61 -5.04 16.27 14.28
N LEU A 62 -5.41 14.99 14.22
CA LEU A 62 -5.47 14.12 15.40
C LEU A 62 -4.10 14.01 16.08
N CYS A 63 -3.02 13.79 15.32
CA CYS A 63 -1.66 13.72 15.81
C CYS A 63 -1.20 15.03 16.47
N ASN A 64 -1.45 16.18 15.85
CA ASN A 64 -1.06 17.49 16.37
C ASN A 64 -1.83 17.84 17.65
N ARG A 65 -3.15 17.56 17.68
CA ARG A 65 -3.96 17.69 18.91
C ARG A 65 -3.41 16.81 20.02
N SER A 66 -2.98 15.59 19.71
CA SER A 66 -2.39 14.68 20.68
C SER A 66 -1.03 15.16 21.18
N LEU A 67 -0.15 15.60 20.27
CA LEU A 67 1.17 16.15 20.59
C LEU A 67 1.05 17.36 21.53
N PHE A 68 0.09 18.24 21.28
CA PHE A 68 -0.19 19.39 22.14
C PHE A 68 -0.58 18.99 23.58
N LEU A 69 -1.24 17.84 23.76
CA LEU A 69 -1.63 17.35 25.09
C LEU A 69 -0.46 16.75 25.89
N TYR A 70 0.62 16.32 25.22
CA TYR A 70 1.67 15.52 25.87
C TYR A 70 2.31 16.15 27.11
N PRO A 71 2.77 17.42 27.09
CA PRO A 71 3.46 18.01 28.23
C PRO A 71 2.61 18.02 29.51
N ASP A 72 1.34 18.39 29.38
CA ASP A 72 0.42 18.45 30.53
C ASP A 72 -0.06 17.06 30.93
N TRP A 73 -0.26 16.16 29.97
CA TRP A 73 -0.70 14.81 30.24
C TRP A 73 0.35 14.00 31.00
N THR A 74 1.62 14.09 30.60
CA THR A 74 2.72 13.39 31.30
C THR A 74 3.00 14.01 32.67
N ARG A 75 2.88 15.33 32.82
CA ARG A 75 2.94 15.99 34.14
C ARG A 75 1.87 15.47 35.08
N LYS A 76 0.61 15.40 34.64
CA LYS A 76 -0.49 14.85 35.45
C LYS A 76 -0.24 13.41 35.88
N LEU A 77 0.29 12.58 34.98
CA LEU A 77 0.66 11.20 35.30
C LEU A 77 1.78 11.15 36.36
N ALA A 78 2.78 12.02 36.23
CA ALA A 78 3.85 12.15 37.22
C ALA A 78 3.31 12.65 38.58
N ASP A 79 2.39 13.60 38.60
CA ASP A 79 1.76 14.09 39.83
C ASP A 79 0.96 12.99 40.56
N ILE A 80 0.34 12.07 39.81
CA ILE A 80 -0.41 10.93 40.36
C ILE A 80 0.53 9.85 40.90
N THR A 81 1.63 9.56 40.19
CA THR A 81 2.44 8.34 40.40
C THR A 81 3.78 8.59 41.07
N GLY A 82 4.31 9.81 40.99
CA GLY A 82 5.70 10.13 41.29
C GLY A 82 6.72 9.61 40.26
N LEU A 83 6.26 9.07 39.12
CA LEU A 83 7.13 8.47 38.09
C LEU A 83 7.29 9.39 36.87
N ASP A 84 8.49 9.41 36.29
CA ASP A 84 8.75 10.10 35.02
C ASP A 84 8.44 9.17 33.84
N THR A 85 7.63 9.65 32.89
CA THR A 85 7.33 8.93 31.65
C THR A 85 8.49 8.96 30.66
N GLY A 86 9.55 9.74 30.92
CA GLY A 86 10.66 9.99 30.02
C GLY A 86 10.27 10.87 28.83
N TYR A 87 9.28 11.76 28.99
CA TYR A 87 8.90 12.70 27.94
C TYR A 87 10.02 13.70 27.69
N TRP A 88 10.38 13.88 26.41
CA TRP A 88 11.45 14.77 26.00
C TRP A 88 11.07 15.46 24.69
N ALA A 89 10.77 16.76 24.80
CA ALA A 89 10.61 17.68 23.68
C ALA A 89 11.96 18.04 23.06
N CYS A 90 12.65 17.02 22.52
CA CYS A 90 13.99 17.17 21.96
C CYS A 90 14.03 17.57 20.49
N GLY A 91 12.86 17.70 19.84
CA GLY A 91 12.73 17.77 18.40
C GLY A 91 13.22 16.50 17.69
N ILE A 92 13.05 16.50 16.37
CA ILE A 92 13.52 15.42 15.50
C ILE A 92 14.31 16.04 14.35
N LEU A 93 15.49 15.47 14.10
CA LEU A 93 16.31 15.80 12.94
C LEU A 93 16.13 14.70 11.90
N ALA A 94 15.85 15.07 10.65
CA ALA A 94 15.67 14.17 9.53
C ALA A 94 16.75 14.41 8.45
N PRO A 95 17.95 13.79 8.60
CA PRO A 95 19.04 13.91 7.65
C PRO A 95 18.69 13.36 6.26
N VAL A 96 19.28 13.97 5.23
CA VAL A 96 19.08 13.61 3.82
C VAL A 96 20.44 13.31 3.18
N TYR A 97 20.50 12.24 2.39
CA TYR A 97 21.68 11.84 1.64
C TYR A 97 21.65 12.39 0.21
N GLU A 98 22.82 12.49 -0.42
CA GLU A 98 22.91 12.74 -1.87
C GLU A 98 22.36 11.53 -2.64
N ARG A 99 21.38 11.74 -3.53
CA ARG A 99 20.93 10.67 -4.41
C ARG A 99 21.98 10.45 -5.49
N GLN A 100 22.47 9.22 -5.65
CA GLN A 100 23.19 8.83 -6.86
C GLN A 100 22.23 8.96 -8.05
N GLY A 101 22.25 10.11 -8.73
CA GLY A 101 21.34 10.46 -9.83
C GLY A 101 21.02 11.97 -9.97
N ASP A 102 21.34 12.80 -8.97
CA ASP A 102 20.92 14.22 -8.92
C ASP A 102 21.82 15.18 -9.75
N LYS A 103 22.17 14.81 -10.99
CA LYS A 103 22.54 15.80 -12.03
C LYS A 103 21.44 16.07 -13.05
N GLU A 104 20.37 15.28 -13.13
CA GLU A 104 19.34 15.49 -14.18
C GLU A 104 17.86 15.36 -13.78
N THR A 105 17.51 15.07 -12.53
CA THR A 105 16.10 14.73 -12.19
C THR A 105 15.53 15.46 -10.97
N ARG A 106 15.41 16.79 -11.09
CA ARG A 106 14.32 17.51 -10.42
C ARG A 106 13.01 17.28 -11.18
N ARG A 107 12.32 16.15 -10.95
CA ARG A 107 10.84 16.00 -11.02
C ARG A 107 10.38 14.53 -10.87
N GLN A 108 9.64 14.29 -9.78
CA GLN A 108 8.62 13.24 -9.52
C GLN A 108 9.07 11.75 -9.58
N GLY A 109 8.79 10.86 -8.63
CA GLY A 109 7.99 10.91 -7.40
C GLY A 109 7.30 9.57 -7.14
N ASP A 110 8.05 8.48 -6.88
CA ASP A 110 7.51 7.12 -6.73
C ASP A 110 7.19 6.70 -5.28
N LYS A 111 6.16 5.87 -5.16
CA LYS A 111 5.56 5.35 -3.92
C LYS A 111 5.74 3.83 -3.81
N ALA A 112 6.56 3.40 -2.84
CA ALA A 112 6.36 2.17 -2.07
C ALA A 112 7.23 2.24 -0.81
N GLY A 113 6.63 2.16 0.38
CA GLY A 113 7.31 2.02 1.69
C GLY A 113 8.38 3.06 2.00
N PHE A 114 8.03 4.13 2.74
CA PHE A 114 8.84 5.35 2.93
C PHE A 114 9.13 6.07 1.60
N SER A 115 8.10 6.70 1.03
CA SER A 115 8.27 7.55 -0.15
C SER A 115 9.03 8.84 0.21
N PHE A 116 10.30 8.91 -0.18
CA PHE A 116 11.07 10.15 -0.29
C PHE A 116 10.61 10.94 -1.51
N VAL A 117 9.88 12.03 -1.29
CA VAL A 117 9.74 13.13 -2.26
C VAL A 117 10.48 14.36 -1.73
N SER A 118 11.40 14.83 -2.58
CA SER A 118 11.96 16.17 -2.79
C SER A 118 11.85 17.24 -1.70
N SER A 119 12.97 17.94 -1.53
CA SER A 119 13.27 19.27 -0.94
C SER A 119 12.19 20.39 -0.99
N HIS A 120 10.96 20.15 -0.53
CA HIS A 120 9.94 21.19 -0.36
C HIS A 120 9.43 21.22 1.08
N ALA A 121 9.17 22.45 1.56
CA ALA A 121 8.80 22.78 2.93
C ALA A 121 7.51 22.05 3.38
N PRO A 122 7.40 21.70 4.67
CA PRO A 122 6.26 20.94 5.16
C PRO A 122 4.97 21.77 5.16
N ILE A 123 3.87 21.07 4.88
CA ILE A 123 2.49 21.52 5.08
C ILE A 123 2.16 21.27 6.57
N THR A 124 2.83 21.97 7.46
CA THR A 124 2.58 21.93 8.91
C THR A 124 2.22 23.33 9.41
N PRO A 125 1.30 23.47 10.38
CA PRO A 125 1.17 24.72 11.15
C PRO A 125 2.41 24.98 12.04
N SER A 126 3.19 23.93 12.33
CA SER A 126 4.45 24.02 13.08
C SER A 126 5.65 24.25 12.16
N PRO A 127 6.54 25.19 12.47
CA PRO A 127 7.64 25.53 11.57
C PRO A 127 8.69 24.40 11.56
N SER A 128 9.07 23.96 10.36
CA SER A 128 10.23 23.08 10.17
C SER A 128 11.30 23.82 9.38
N TYR A 129 12.55 23.52 9.68
CA TYR A 129 13.69 24.29 9.20
C TYR A 129 14.63 23.39 8.42
N TRP A 130 15.01 23.81 7.22
CA TRP A 130 16.08 23.14 6.49
C TRP A 130 17.43 23.57 7.05
N LEU A 131 18.29 22.60 7.35
CA LEU A 131 19.68 22.79 7.71
C LEU A 131 20.53 22.27 6.55
N ASP A 132 21.40 23.11 6.01
CA ASP A 132 22.40 22.67 5.03
C ASP A 132 23.46 21.75 5.67
N LYS A 133 24.38 21.21 4.86
CA LYS A 133 25.42 20.29 5.32
C LYS A 133 26.25 20.87 6.48
N GLN A 134 26.67 22.14 6.40
CA GLN A 134 27.48 22.72 7.46
C GLN A 134 26.65 22.90 8.74
N ALA A 135 25.45 23.46 8.60
CA ALA A 135 24.54 23.71 9.70
C ALA A 135 24.12 22.41 10.40
N ILE A 136 23.79 21.35 9.67
CA ILE A 136 23.34 20.10 10.27
C ILE A 136 24.46 19.38 11.03
N HIS A 137 25.69 19.38 10.52
CA HIS A 137 26.85 18.79 11.21
C HIS A 137 27.29 19.61 12.42
N GLN A 138 27.15 20.93 12.38
CA GLN A 138 27.34 21.77 13.56
C GLN A 138 26.23 21.52 14.60
N TYR A 139 25.00 21.36 14.14
CA TYR A 139 23.83 21.16 15.00
C TYR A 139 23.80 19.77 15.64
N GLN A 140 24.21 18.74 14.92
CA GLN A 140 24.41 17.38 15.40
C GLN A 140 25.74 16.81 14.87
N PRO A 141 26.82 16.92 15.66
CA PRO A 141 28.09 16.28 15.34
C PRO A 141 27.97 14.76 15.28
N GLY A 142 28.84 14.12 14.50
CA GLY A 142 28.94 12.66 14.39
C GLY A 142 28.03 12.00 13.35
N LEU A 143 27.19 12.77 12.64
CA LEU A 143 26.51 12.31 11.43
C LEU A 143 27.52 11.90 10.36
N SER A 144 27.14 10.95 9.51
CA SER A 144 27.96 10.53 8.37
C SER A 144 28.20 11.68 7.38
N GLU A 145 29.38 11.70 6.77
CA GLU A 145 29.76 12.64 5.70
C GLU A 145 28.88 12.53 4.44
N GLU A 146 28.14 11.43 4.29
CA GLU A 146 27.16 11.25 3.22
C GLU A 146 25.91 12.15 3.38
N VAL A 147 25.68 12.69 4.58
CA VAL A 147 24.57 13.61 4.84
C VAL A 147 24.88 14.97 4.18
N ILE A 148 23.96 15.46 3.36
CA ILE A 148 24.09 16.73 2.62
C ILE A 148 23.24 17.87 3.20
N GLY A 149 22.45 17.57 4.23
CA GLY A 149 21.53 18.48 4.88
C GLY A 149 20.41 17.70 5.58
N GLY A 150 19.40 18.40 6.07
CA GLY A 150 18.23 17.73 6.65
C GLY A 150 17.20 18.69 7.22
N TRP A 151 16.06 18.13 7.57
CA TRP A 151 14.96 18.89 8.17
C TRP A 151 15.00 18.82 9.69
N TRP A 152 14.86 19.96 10.33
CA TRP A 152 14.70 20.10 11.76
C TRP A 152 13.24 20.37 12.11
N HIS A 153 12.67 19.50 12.95
CA HIS A 153 11.30 19.56 13.44
C HIS A 153 11.32 19.78 14.96
N PRO A 154 11.32 21.05 15.44
CA PRO A 154 11.48 21.34 16.87
C PRO A 154 10.29 20.93 17.73
N GLU A 155 9.08 20.95 17.17
CA GLU A 155 7.85 20.63 17.90
C GLU A 155 7.64 19.12 18.10
N ASP A 156 8.26 18.30 17.26
CA ASP A 156 8.24 16.85 17.43
C ASP A 156 9.07 16.45 18.68
N GLY A 157 8.96 15.21 19.14
CA GLY A 157 9.72 14.77 20.29
C GLY A 157 9.67 13.28 20.53
N GLN A 158 9.81 12.89 21.79
CA GLN A 158 9.74 11.49 22.19
C GLN A 158 9.22 11.33 23.62
N VAL A 159 8.86 10.09 23.94
CA VAL A 159 8.61 9.60 25.30
C VAL A 159 9.25 8.23 25.43
N ASP A 160 9.70 7.85 26.63
CA ASP A 160 10.07 6.46 26.86
C ASP A 160 8.79 5.61 26.92
N ASN A 161 8.55 4.83 25.88
CA ASN A 161 7.36 4.01 25.73
C ASN A 161 7.20 2.97 26.86
N ARG A 162 8.29 2.45 27.42
CA ARG A 162 8.26 1.48 28.52
C ARG A 162 8.00 2.17 29.85
N ALA A 163 8.65 3.31 30.10
CA ALA A 163 8.38 4.11 31.29
C ALA A 163 6.95 4.67 31.29
N LEU A 164 6.46 5.14 30.14
CA LEU A 164 5.08 5.57 29.96
C LEU A 164 4.10 4.43 30.27
N PHE A 165 4.33 3.23 29.73
CA PHE A 165 3.47 2.08 29.98
C PHE A 165 3.42 1.73 31.48
N GLN A 166 4.58 1.70 32.15
CA GLN A 166 4.65 1.45 33.59
C GLN A 166 3.93 2.54 34.39
N THR A 167 4.12 3.81 34.01
CA THR A 167 3.45 4.95 34.65
C THR A 167 1.93 4.85 34.50
N LEU A 168 1.42 4.43 33.34
CA LEU A 168 -0.01 4.20 33.13
C LEU A 168 -0.55 3.06 33.99
N LEU A 169 0.18 1.94 34.11
CA LEU A 169 -0.21 0.85 35.02
C LEU A 169 -0.31 1.36 36.46
N THR A 170 0.73 2.03 36.96
CA THR A 170 0.76 2.57 38.32
C THR A 170 -0.31 3.63 38.55
N ALA A 171 -0.56 4.53 37.58
CA ALA A 171 -1.62 5.52 37.68
C ALA A 171 -3.00 4.88 37.77
N ALA A 172 -3.26 3.85 36.94
CA ALA A 172 -4.51 3.12 36.97
C ALA A 172 -4.72 2.41 38.32
N GLU A 173 -3.68 1.80 38.89
CA GLU A 173 -3.71 1.18 40.22
C GLU A 173 -4.00 2.20 41.33
N ILE A 174 -3.26 3.32 41.39
CA ILE A 174 -3.42 4.38 42.40
C ILE A 174 -4.82 4.98 42.35
N LEU A 175 -5.35 5.20 41.14
CA LEU A 175 -6.69 5.73 40.95
C LEU A 175 -7.79 4.71 41.25
N GLY A 176 -7.46 3.42 41.43
CA GLY A 176 -8.42 2.36 41.71
C GLY A 176 -9.21 1.90 40.48
N VAL A 177 -8.56 1.85 39.31
CA VAL A 177 -9.04 1.07 38.16
C VAL A 177 -8.82 -0.40 38.47
N GLU A 178 -9.84 -1.23 38.28
CA GLU A 178 -9.69 -2.68 38.45
C GLU A 178 -8.98 -3.27 37.22
N ILE A 179 -7.73 -3.69 37.36
CA ILE A 179 -6.95 -4.32 36.29
C ILE A 179 -6.94 -5.83 36.50
N GLN A 180 -7.36 -6.59 35.48
CA GLN A 180 -7.30 -8.05 35.49
C GLN A 180 -6.41 -8.55 34.33
N GLU A 181 -5.20 -8.97 34.65
CA GLU A 181 -4.30 -9.64 33.71
C GLU A 181 -4.56 -11.15 33.65
N GLY A 182 -4.19 -11.80 32.53
CA GLY A 182 -4.45 -13.22 32.28
C GLY A 182 -5.85 -13.53 31.78
N ILE A 183 -6.69 -12.51 31.58
CA ILE A 183 -8.06 -12.65 31.09
C ILE A 183 -8.08 -12.58 29.56
N THR A 184 -8.39 -13.71 28.94
CA THR A 184 -8.56 -13.84 27.50
C THR A 184 -10.04 -13.84 27.15
N VAL A 185 -10.49 -12.84 26.40
CA VAL A 185 -11.81 -12.84 25.78
C VAL A 185 -11.80 -13.83 24.62
N LYS A 186 -12.78 -14.74 24.60
CA LYS A 186 -12.98 -15.76 23.56
C LYS A 186 -14.11 -15.40 22.61
N GLY A 187 -15.05 -14.58 23.05
CA GLY A 187 -16.21 -14.15 22.27
C GLY A 187 -16.99 -13.03 22.95
N ILE A 188 -17.80 -12.35 22.15
CA ILE A 188 -18.68 -11.26 22.59
C ILE A 188 -20.12 -11.71 22.43
N ILE A 189 -20.88 -11.70 23.52
CA ILE A 189 -22.29 -12.08 23.54
C ILE A 189 -23.11 -10.84 23.21
N GLN A 190 -23.93 -10.95 22.16
CA GLN A 190 -24.73 -9.84 21.65
C GLN A 190 -26.21 -10.19 21.62
N GLN A 191 -27.06 -9.23 21.99
CA GLN A 191 -28.51 -9.33 21.92
C GLN A 191 -29.09 -7.97 21.53
N GLN A 192 -29.97 -7.95 20.53
CA GLN A 192 -30.68 -6.73 20.08
C GLN A 192 -29.75 -5.52 19.81
N GLY A 193 -28.58 -5.75 19.21
CA GLY A 193 -27.61 -4.69 18.88
C GLY A 193 -26.87 -4.11 20.10
N GLN A 194 -26.82 -4.83 21.22
CA GLN A 194 -26.02 -4.50 22.39
C GLN A 194 -25.16 -5.69 22.81
N VAL A 195 -24.01 -5.41 23.41
CA VAL A 195 -23.19 -6.41 24.08
C VAL A 195 -23.77 -6.65 25.47
N THR A 196 -24.11 -7.90 25.78
CA THR A 196 -24.66 -8.31 27.08
C THR A 196 -23.62 -9.00 27.96
N GLY A 197 -22.50 -9.47 27.37
CA GLY A 197 -21.37 -9.99 28.13
C GLY A 197 -20.19 -10.41 27.24
N LEU A 198 -19.05 -10.65 27.89
CA LEU A 198 -17.84 -11.20 27.28
C LEU A 198 -17.63 -12.62 27.81
N GLN A 199 -17.47 -13.58 26.91
CA GLN A 199 -17.06 -14.92 27.29
C GLN A 199 -15.53 -14.95 27.44
N THR A 200 -15.04 -15.29 28.64
CA THR A 200 -13.60 -15.31 28.92
C THR A 200 -13.12 -16.67 29.44
N ASN A 201 -11.82 -16.83 29.66
CA ASN A 201 -11.26 -17.98 30.39
C ASN A 201 -11.57 -17.99 31.90
N ALA A 202 -12.06 -16.88 32.47
CA ALA A 202 -12.43 -16.77 33.88
C ALA A 202 -13.95 -16.69 34.10
N GLY A 203 -14.74 -17.07 33.10
CA GLY A 203 -16.20 -16.97 33.11
C GLY A 203 -16.72 -15.78 32.31
N THR A 204 -18.00 -15.42 32.53
CA THR A 204 -18.65 -14.33 31.81
C THR A 204 -18.51 -13.02 32.57
N LEU A 205 -18.01 -11.99 31.90
CA LEU A 205 -17.95 -10.62 32.42
C LEU A 205 -19.03 -9.76 31.75
N SER A 206 -19.64 -8.84 32.50
CA SER A 206 -20.65 -7.93 31.96
C SER A 206 -20.44 -6.51 32.46
N ALA A 207 -20.78 -5.56 31.60
CA ALA A 207 -20.76 -4.13 31.86
C ALA A 207 -21.83 -3.40 31.05
N SER A 208 -22.12 -2.16 31.44
CA SER A 208 -23.04 -1.29 30.69
C SER A 208 -22.42 -0.79 29.39
N VAL A 209 -21.12 -0.48 29.38
CA VAL A 209 -20.36 -0.02 28.21
C VAL A 209 -19.06 -0.82 28.05
N TYR A 210 -18.66 -1.09 26.81
CA TYR A 210 -17.45 -1.82 26.47
C TYR A 210 -16.54 -0.98 25.55
N VAL A 211 -15.22 -1.07 25.75
CA VAL A 211 -14.23 -0.44 24.87
C VAL A 211 -13.30 -1.51 24.30
N LEU A 212 -13.23 -1.66 22.99
CA LEU A 212 -12.29 -2.56 22.32
C LEU A 212 -10.97 -1.84 22.03
N ALA A 213 -9.94 -2.17 22.78
CA ALA A 213 -8.57 -1.64 22.66
C ALA A 213 -7.53 -2.77 22.49
N THR A 214 -7.89 -3.80 21.72
CA THR A 214 -7.11 -5.05 21.59
C THR A 214 -5.99 -5.02 20.54
N GLY A 215 -5.68 -3.86 19.98
CA GLY A 215 -4.56 -3.67 19.05
C GLY A 215 -4.61 -4.66 17.88
N ALA A 216 -3.48 -5.32 17.58
CA ALA A 216 -3.36 -6.16 16.39
C ALA A 216 -4.27 -7.39 16.45
N TRP A 217 -4.75 -7.75 17.63
CA TRP A 217 -5.64 -8.89 17.87
C TRP A 217 -7.13 -8.55 17.69
N SER A 218 -7.48 -7.30 17.34
CA SER A 218 -8.89 -6.90 17.20
C SER A 218 -9.66 -7.76 16.21
N ASN A 219 -9.05 -8.17 15.08
CA ASN A 219 -9.69 -9.03 14.08
C ASN A 219 -9.99 -10.46 14.59
N GLN A 220 -9.34 -10.91 15.67
CA GLN A 220 -9.62 -12.23 16.26
C GLN A 220 -10.89 -12.25 17.10
N LEU A 221 -11.38 -11.08 17.54
CA LEU A 221 -12.58 -10.96 18.36
C LEU A 221 -13.79 -10.47 17.57
N LEU A 222 -13.57 -9.55 16.64
CA LEU A 222 -14.59 -8.94 15.79
C LEU A 222 -14.02 -8.78 14.38
N PRO A 223 -14.84 -8.80 13.32
CA PRO A 223 -14.39 -8.74 11.92
C PRO A 223 -13.93 -7.32 11.52
N LEU A 224 -12.99 -6.75 12.25
CA LEU A 224 -12.37 -5.47 11.97
C LEU A 224 -11.13 -5.70 11.09
N PRO A 225 -10.86 -4.88 10.06
CA PRO A 225 -9.75 -5.09 9.13
C PRO A 225 -8.39 -4.69 9.72
N VAL A 226 -8.12 -5.06 10.97
CA VAL A 226 -6.86 -4.81 11.67
C VAL A 226 -5.97 -6.05 11.54
N ARG A 227 -4.79 -5.88 10.94
CA ARG A 227 -3.77 -6.92 10.79
C ARG A 227 -2.48 -6.57 11.54
N PRO A 228 -1.69 -7.56 11.97
CA PRO A 228 -0.36 -7.31 12.52
C PRO A 228 0.63 -6.93 11.41
N VAL A 229 1.43 -5.90 11.65
CA VAL A 229 2.69 -5.64 10.93
C VAL A 229 3.83 -5.80 11.91
N LYS A 230 4.70 -6.79 11.70
CA LYS A 230 5.84 -7.02 12.58
C LYS A 230 6.90 -5.93 12.39
N GLY A 231 7.46 -5.46 13.48
CA GLY A 231 8.63 -4.59 13.50
C GLY A 231 9.67 -5.12 14.47
N GLN A 232 10.86 -5.38 13.95
CA GLN A 232 12.05 -5.72 14.72
C GLN A 232 12.78 -4.44 15.12
N MET A 233 13.44 -4.51 16.26
CA MET A 233 14.04 -3.40 16.96
C MET A 233 15.31 -3.87 17.67
N LEU A 234 16.21 -2.94 17.93
CA LEU A 234 17.31 -3.16 18.86
C LEU A 234 17.59 -1.92 19.70
N SER A 235 18.32 -2.12 20.79
CA SER A 235 18.89 -1.04 21.58
C SER A 235 20.40 -1.23 21.71
N LEU A 236 21.11 -0.10 21.67
CA LEU A 236 22.51 -0.01 22.01
C LEU A 236 22.65 0.76 23.32
N LYS A 237 23.78 0.58 24.00
CA LYS A 237 24.14 1.35 25.19
C LYS A 237 25.31 2.27 24.89
N VAL A 238 25.19 3.55 25.21
CA VAL A 238 26.31 4.49 25.15
C VAL A 238 27.41 4.01 26.11
N PRO A 239 28.67 3.84 25.66
CA PRO A 239 29.77 3.42 26.52
C PRO A 239 30.00 4.38 27.68
N LEU A 240 30.26 3.85 28.88
CA LEU A 240 30.53 4.63 30.09
C LEU A 240 31.74 5.58 29.96
N SER A 241 32.65 5.30 29.03
CA SER A 241 33.79 6.17 28.69
C SER A 241 33.39 7.44 27.93
N THR A 242 32.12 7.56 27.51
CA THR A 242 31.60 8.74 26.81
C THR A 242 31.15 9.75 27.86
N PRO A 243 31.77 10.94 27.93
CA PRO A 243 31.51 11.90 29.02
C PRO A 243 30.11 12.52 28.99
N GLU A 244 29.50 12.63 27.80
CA GLU A 244 28.17 13.20 27.59
C GLU A 244 27.37 12.35 26.59
N LEU A 245 26.04 12.51 26.59
CA LEU A 245 25.18 11.83 25.63
C LEU A 245 25.46 12.35 24.21
N PRO A 246 25.79 11.47 23.25
CA PRO A 246 26.20 11.87 21.89
C PRO A 246 25.02 12.41 21.05
N LEU A 247 23.80 12.02 21.40
CA LEU A 247 22.58 12.39 20.70
C LEU A 247 21.63 13.11 21.67
N GLY A 248 21.39 14.38 21.42
CA GLY A 248 20.44 15.20 22.17
C GLY A 248 19.01 15.18 21.62
N ARG A 249 18.78 14.44 20.52
CA ARG A 249 17.51 14.42 19.77
C ARG A 249 17.38 13.15 18.93
N VAL A 250 16.18 12.89 18.45
CA VAL A 250 15.91 11.77 17.56
C VAL A 250 16.49 12.05 16.17
N LEU A 251 17.09 11.02 15.56
CA LEU A 251 17.44 11.03 14.15
C LEU A 251 16.43 10.17 13.38
N PHE A 252 15.88 10.71 12.30
CA PHE A 252 14.92 10.03 11.42
C PHE A 252 15.48 10.00 9.99
N GLY A 253 16.14 8.89 9.63
CA GLY A 253 16.79 8.70 8.34
C GLY A 253 16.00 7.84 7.37
N GLU A 254 16.61 7.52 6.23
CA GLU A 254 16.03 6.61 5.23
C GLU A 254 15.79 5.21 5.83
N ASN A 255 14.52 4.84 6.04
CA ASN A 255 14.11 3.54 6.58
C ASN A 255 14.65 3.22 7.98
N ILE A 256 15.10 4.22 8.74
CA ILE A 256 15.68 4.04 10.08
C ILE A 256 15.36 5.23 10.98
N TYR A 257 15.22 4.97 12.27
CA TYR A 257 15.24 6.00 13.30
C TYR A 257 16.15 5.57 14.45
N ILE A 258 16.77 6.57 15.07
CA ILE A 258 17.70 6.43 16.19
C ILE A 258 17.18 7.36 17.30
N VAL A 259 16.69 6.76 18.38
CA VAL A 259 15.99 7.47 19.45
C VAL A 259 16.81 7.38 20.74
N PRO A 260 17.49 8.47 21.16
CA PRO A 260 18.30 8.44 22.38
C PRO A 260 17.43 8.57 23.62
N ARG A 261 17.83 7.90 24.70
CA ARG A 261 17.27 8.04 26.04
C ARG A 261 18.27 8.71 26.97
N ARG A 262 17.77 9.39 28.01
CA ARG A 262 18.60 10.09 29.01
C ARG A 262 19.45 9.15 29.86
N ASP A 263 19.09 7.87 29.95
CA ASP A 263 19.85 6.83 30.65
C ASP A 263 20.94 6.18 29.78
N GLY A 264 21.23 6.75 28.61
CA GLY A 264 22.26 6.27 27.70
C GLY A 264 21.83 5.13 26.79
N ARG A 265 20.56 4.70 26.80
CA ARG A 265 20.05 3.78 25.78
C ARG A 265 19.85 4.49 24.44
N ILE A 266 20.11 3.80 23.34
CA ILE A 266 19.81 4.26 21.98
C ILE A 266 18.94 3.21 21.32
N ILE A 267 17.68 3.58 21.04
CA ILE A 267 16.71 2.69 20.40
C ILE A 267 16.81 2.84 18.88
N ILE A 268 16.95 1.73 18.18
CA ILE A 268 17.07 1.68 16.72
C ILE A 268 15.91 0.86 16.16
N GLY A 269 15.23 1.43 15.18
CA GLY A 269 14.13 0.75 14.52
C GLY A 269 13.73 1.41 13.20
N ALA A 270 12.88 0.77 12.39
CA ALA A 270 12.38 -0.58 12.59
C ALA A 270 12.07 -1.22 11.25
N THR A 271 12.12 -2.56 11.22
CA THR A 271 11.58 -3.31 10.08
C THR A 271 10.06 -3.14 10.00
N CYS A 272 9.50 -3.42 8.82
CA CYS A 272 8.08 -3.49 8.56
C CYS A 272 7.78 -4.75 7.74
N GLU A 273 7.22 -5.76 8.39
CA GLU A 273 7.07 -7.10 7.82
C GLU A 273 5.61 -7.58 7.86
N ASN A 274 5.10 -7.99 6.69
CA ASN A 274 3.76 -8.54 6.52
C ASN A 274 3.78 -10.07 6.66
N VAL A 275 4.11 -10.55 7.86
CA VAL A 275 4.32 -11.99 8.17
C VAL A 275 3.31 -12.54 9.17
N GLY A 276 2.18 -11.86 9.37
CA GLY A 276 1.20 -12.25 10.38
C GLY A 276 1.76 -12.11 11.80
N PHE A 277 1.39 -13.04 12.69
CA PHE A 277 1.85 -13.10 14.09
C PHE A 277 3.12 -13.94 14.28
N THR A 278 3.96 -14.09 13.24
CA THR A 278 5.26 -14.76 13.39
C THR A 278 6.15 -13.98 14.35
N ASP A 279 6.62 -14.63 15.40
CA ASP A 279 7.48 -14.04 16.41
C ASP A 279 8.96 -14.04 16.02
N GLY A 280 9.79 -13.47 16.89
CA GLY A 280 11.24 -13.48 16.76
C GLY A 280 11.83 -12.39 15.87
N ASN A 281 13.08 -12.07 16.18
CA ASN A 281 13.98 -11.32 15.33
C ASN A 281 14.66 -12.25 14.32
N THR A 282 15.05 -11.71 13.17
CA THR A 282 15.80 -12.41 12.13
C THR A 282 17.18 -11.78 11.99
N PRO A 283 18.24 -12.57 11.69
CA PRO A 283 19.58 -12.02 11.46
C PRO A 283 19.60 -10.94 10.37
N LEU A 284 18.86 -11.14 9.27
CA LEU A 284 18.75 -10.17 8.17
C LEU A 284 18.07 -8.87 8.62
N GLY A 285 17.02 -8.95 9.44
CA GLY A 285 16.33 -7.77 9.97
C GLY A 285 17.25 -6.93 10.85
N ILE A 286 17.94 -7.56 11.81
CA ILE A 286 18.87 -6.88 12.70
C ILE A 286 20.08 -6.32 11.94
N GLN A 287 20.64 -7.08 11.00
CA GLN A 287 21.73 -6.59 10.14
C GLN A 287 21.31 -5.36 9.33
N SER A 288 20.10 -5.36 8.77
CA SER A 288 19.58 -4.22 7.99
C SER A 288 19.46 -2.97 8.86
N LEU A 289 18.96 -3.11 10.09
CA LEU A 289 18.84 -1.99 11.04
C LEU A 289 20.21 -1.45 11.47
N LEU A 290 21.16 -2.33 11.79
CA LEU A 290 22.52 -1.92 12.15
C LEU A 290 23.22 -1.21 11.00
N THR A 291 23.15 -1.75 9.78
CA THR A 291 23.75 -1.13 8.60
C THR A 291 23.19 0.27 8.36
N ALA A 292 21.86 0.44 8.40
CA ALA A 292 21.23 1.74 8.20
C ALA A 292 21.57 2.74 9.33
N ALA A 293 21.59 2.28 10.59
CA ALA A 293 21.91 3.13 11.73
C ALA A 293 23.38 3.56 11.75
N ILE A 294 24.31 2.65 11.44
CA ILE A 294 25.76 2.95 11.33
C ILE A 294 26.02 3.88 10.15
N ARG A 295 25.33 3.69 9.01
CA ARG A 295 25.44 4.62 7.88
C ARG A 295 25.01 6.03 8.27
N LEU A 296 23.98 6.18 9.10
CA LEU A 296 23.50 7.48 9.55
C LEU A 296 24.40 8.11 10.63
N TYR A 297 24.81 7.31 11.62
CA TYR A 297 25.63 7.74 12.75
C TYR A 297 26.77 6.72 13.00
N PRO A 298 27.93 6.86 12.32
CA PRO A 298 28.98 5.83 12.29
C PRO A 298 29.53 5.41 13.65
N GLN A 299 29.45 6.26 14.67
CA GLN A 299 29.93 5.93 16.01
C GLN A 299 29.20 4.73 16.64
N LEU A 300 27.95 4.45 16.23
CA LEU A 300 27.17 3.33 16.76
C LEU A 300 27.83 1.97 16.52
N GLN A 301 28.73 1.85 15.55
CA GLN A 301 29.42 0.58 15.25
C GLN A 301 30.22 0.05 16.45
N ASN A 302 30.61 0.93 17.37
CA ASN A 302 31.42 0.59 18.53
C ASN A 302 30.60 0.51 19.83
N TYR A 303 29.27 0.64 19.75
CA TYR A 303 28.42 0.64 20.95
C TYR A 303 27.90 -0.79 21.21
N PRO A 304 27.93 -1.26 22.46
CA PRO A 304 27.41 -2.57 22.80
C PRO A 304 25.90 -2.66 22.52
N ILE A 305 25.49 -3.76 21.89
CA ILE A 305 24.08 -4.14 21.76
C ILE A 305 23.58 -4.56 23.14
N GLU A 306 22.48 -3.94 23.59
CA GLU A 306 21.88 -4.21 24.91
C GLU A 306 20.71 -5.19 24.78
N GLU A 307 19.83 -5.00 23.79
CA GLU A 307 18.63 -5.82 23.63
C GLU A 307 18.18 -5.88 22.16
N LEU A 308 17.58 -7.01 21.76
CA LEU A 308 16.88 -7.19 20.48
C LEU A 308 15.44 -7.62 20.78
N TRP A 309 14.43 -6.99 20.17
CA TRP A 309 13.03 -7.34 20.37
C TRP A 309 12.16 -7.06 19.14
N TRP A 310 10.92 -7.51 19.16
CA TRP A 310 9.94 -7.28 18.11
C TRP A 310 8.57 -6.93 18.69
N GLY A 311 7.68 -6.39 17.83
CA GLY A 311 6.28 -6.17 18.17
C GLY A 311 5.38 -6.14 16.94
N PHE A 312 4.07 -6.18 17.19
CA PHE A 312 3.04 -6.21 16.15
C PHE A 312 2.24 -4.91 16.14
N ARG A 313 2.40 -4.11 15.09
CA ARG A 313 1.65 -2.86 14.91
C ARG A 313 0.21 -3.18 14.48
N PRO A 314 -0.81 -2.60 15.14
CA PRO A 314 -2.21 -2.79 14.75
C PRO A 314 -2.53 -1.97 13.50
N THR A 315 -2.54 -2.60 12.34
CA THR A 315 -2.58 -1.89 11.05
C THR A 315 -3.90 -2.11 10.33
N THR A 316 -4.60 -1.03 9.97
CA THR A 316 -5.75 -1.06 9.03
C THR A 316 -5.27 -0.95 7.58
N PRO A 317 -6.13 -1.19 6.56
CA PRO A 317 -5.75 -1.06 5.16
C PRO A 317 -5.34 0.36 4.75
N ASP A 318 -5.90 1.37 5.41
CA ASP A 318 -5.65 2.80 5.17
C ASP A 318 -4.65 3.42 6.17
N GLU A 319 -4.11 2.60 7.09
CA GLU A 319 -3.22 3.01 8.19
C GLU A 319 -3.81 4.03 9.18
N LEU A 320 -5.12 4.32 9.10
CA LEU A 320 -5.85 5.17 10.03
C LEU A 320 -6.46 4.35 11.18
N PRO A 321 -6.49 4.86 12.43
CA PRO A 321 -7.12 4.15 13.54
C PRO A 321 -8.62 3.94 13.33
N ILE A 322 -9.19 2.96 14.03
CA ILE A 322 -10.64 2.75 14.16
C ILE A 322 -11.05 3.29 15.52
N LEU A 323 -11.74 4.42 15.52
CA LEU A 323 -12.18 5.15 16.70
C LEU A 323 -13.68 5.43 16.63
N GLY A 324 -14.36 5.35 17.77
CA GLY A 324 -15.77 5.77 17.89
C GLY A 324 -16.74 4.62 18.09
N ASN A 325 -18.02 4.87 17.82
CA ASN A 325 -19.08 3.89 18.07
C ASN A 325 -18.91 2.65 17.19
N SER A 326 -19.27 1.48 17.71
CA SER A 326 -19.43 0.27 16.91
C SER A 326 -20.87 0.10 16.42
N TRP A 327 -21.14 -1.00 15.71
CA TRP A 327 -22.50 -1.42 15.39
C TRP A 327 -23.32 -1.83 16.62
N CYS A 328 -22.67 -2.09 17.76
CA CYS A 328 -23.36 -2.31 19.03
C CYS A 328 -23.40 -1.01 19.83
N LYS A 329 -24.59 -0.61 20.29
CA LYS A 329 -24.85 0.70 20.91
C LYS A 329 -23.97 1.01 22.13
N ASN A 330 -23.53 -0.02 22.83
CA ASN A 330 -22.73 0.08 24.05
C ASN A 330 -21.30 -0.45 23.88
N LEU A 331 -20.80 -0.57 22.65
CA LEU A 331 -19.43 -0.97 22.37
C LEU A 331 -18.75 0.11 21.52
N ILE A 332 -17.57 0.50 21.94
CA ILE A 332 -16.75 1.56 21.31
C ILE A 332 -15.43 0.96 20.86
N PHE A 333 -14.96 1.38 19.70
CA PHE A 333 -13.67 1.00 19.14
C PHE A 333 -12.60 2.05 19.43
N ALA A 334 -11.42 1.58 19.82
CA ALA A 334 -10.22 2.38 20.01
C ALA A 334 -8.99 1.52 19.66
N THR A 335 -8.80 1.20 18.37
CA THR A 335 -7.75 0.29 17.90
C THR A 335 -7.17 0.74 16.55
N GLY A 336 -6.20 0.00 16.00
CA GLY A 336 -5.70 0.23 14.64
C GLY A 336 -4.72 1.40 14.48
N HIS A 337 -4.12 1.91 15.57
CA HIS A 337 -3.24 3.10 15.52
C HIS A 337 -1.91 2.93 14.79
N HIS A 338 -1.65 1.78 14.16
CA HIS A 338 -0.45 1.46 13.39
C HIS A 338 0.85 1.89 14.09
N ARG A 339 1.49 2.94 13.58
CA ARG A 339 2.81 3.48 13.98
C ARG A 339 2.69 4.58 15.02
N ASN A 340 1.51 5.18 15.13
CA ASN A 340 1.25 6.38 15.90
C ASN A 340 0.54 6.09 17.22
N GLY A 341 0.45 4.83 17.66
CA GLY A 341 -0.25 4.44 18.89
C GLY A 341 0.24 5.16 20.14
N ILE A 342 1.56 5.32 20.30
CA ILE A 342 2.11 6.13 21.40
C ILE A 342 1.65 7.57 21.25
N LEU A 343 2.00 8.24 20.14
CA LEU A 343 1.60 9.63 19.86
C LEU A 343 0.11 9.89 20.05
N LEU A 344 -0.77 8.97 19.66
CA LEU A 344 -2.23 9.15 19.72
C LEU A 344 -2.86 8.75 21.06
N THR A 345 -2.09 8.26 22.03
CA THR A 345 -2.61 7.79 23.31
C THR A 345 -3.44 8.84 24.06
N PRO A 346 -2.93 10.06 24.35
CA PRO A 346 -3.69 11.03 25.14
C PRO A 346 -4.97 11.51 24.44
N ILE A 347 -4.92 11.82 23.13
CA ILE A 347 -6.12 12.27 22.42
C ILE A 347 -7.17 11.15 22.30
N THR A 348 -6.74 9.90 22.07
CA THR A 348 -7.66 8.76 21.98
C THR A 348 -8.40 8.59 23.30
N ALA A 349 -7.68 8.58 24.42
CA ALA A 349 -8.27 8.46 25.75
C ALA A 349 -9.29 9.57 26.02
N LYS A 350 -8.92 10.82 25.74
CA LYS A 350 -9.82 11.98 25.90
C LYS A 350 -11.09 11.85 25.07
N LEU A 351 -10.97 11.59 23.76
CA LEU A 351 -12.11 11.52 22.85
C LEU A 351 -13.02 10.33 23.16
N THR A 352 -12.46 9.18 23.51
CA THR A 352 -13.23 8.02 23.93
C THR A 352 -13.98 8.29 25.24
N ALA A 353 -13.36 8.94 26.23
CA ALA A 353 -14.03 9.32 27.47
C ALA A 353 -15.13 10.37 27.25
N ASP A 354 -14.89 11.36 26.39
CA ASP A 354 -15.90 12.36 25.99
C ASP A 354 -17.13 11.67 25.36
N LEU A 355 -16.90 10.74 24.43
CA LEU A 355 -17.97 9.97 23.78
C LEU A 355 -18.78 9.14 24.78
N ILE A 356 -18.12 8.43 25.71
CA ILE A 356 -18.79 7.56 26.69
C ILE A 356 -19.62 8.35 27.70
N LEU A 357 -19.03 9.38 28.32
CA LEU A 357 -19.61 10.03 29.49
C LEU A 357 -20.57 11.16 29.13
N SER A 358 -20.33 11.84 28.00
CA SER A 358 -21.11 13.03 27.63
C SER A 358 -21.99 12.83 26.39
N GLY A 359 -21.81 11.72 25.66
CA GLY A 359 -22.47 11.49 24.37
C GLY A 359 -22.04 12.47 23.27
N LYS A 360 -21.08 13.37 23.54
CA LYS A 360 -20.55 14.33 22.56
C LYS A 360 -19.46 13.67 21.74
N ALA A 361 -19.79 13.32 20.49
CA ALA A 361 -18.80 12.88 19.52
C ALA A 361 -18.08 14.10 18.93
N ASP A 362 -16.74 14.13 19.05
CA ASP A 362 -15.93 15.08 18.32
C ASP A 362 -16.06 14.80 16.80
N PRO A 363 -16.35 15.81 15.95
CA PRO A 363 -16.53 15.60 14.52
C PRO A 363 -15.35 14.89 13.84
N LEU A 364 -14.15 15.02 14.40
CA LEU A 364 -12.94 14.38 13.90
C LEU A 364 -13.06 12.84 13.91
N LEU A 365 -13.84 12.25 14.83
CA LEU A 365 -14.07 10.81 14.90
C LEU A 365 -14.76 10.23 13.66
N ASN A 366 -15.52 11.04 12.90
CA ASN A 366 -16.18 10.58 11.67
C ASN A 366 -15.19 10.08 10.61
N HIS A 367 -13.95 10.59 10.63
CA HIS A 367 -12.88 10.12 9.73
C HIS A 367 -12.28 8.78 10.13
N PHE A 368 -12.56 8.32 11.36
CA PHE A 368 -11.98 7.12 11.96
C PHE A 368 -13.05 6.06 12.28
N ASP A 369 -14.28 6.28 11.86
CA ASP A 369 -15.39 5.34 12.04
C ASP A 369 -15.14 4.03 11.27
N TYR A 370 -15.51 2.90 11.86
CA TYR A 370 -15.28 1.57 11.28
C TYR A 370 -16.05 1.36 9.96
N SER A 371 -17.20 2.02 9.78
CA SER A 371 -18.08 1.86 8.62
C SER A 371 -17.42 2.25 7.29
N ARG A 372 -16.32 3.02 7.33
CA ARG A 372 -15.50 3.33 6.14
C ARG A 372 -14.96 2.08 5.45
N PHE A 373 -14.91 0.95 6.15
CA PHE A 373 -14.52 -0.36 5.60
C PHE A 373 -15.70 -1.26 5.19
N HIS A 374 -16.94 -0.90 5.54
CA HIS A 374 -18.12 -1.72 5.27
C HIS A 374 -19.02 -1.18 4.13
N ASN A 375 -18.76 0.03 3.64
CA ASN A 375 -19.44 0.53 2.45
C ASN A 375 -18.80 0.02 1.15
N SER A 376 -19.04 -1.27 0.88
CA SER A 376 -18.97 -1.88 -0.46
C SER A 376 -19.82 -3.16 -0.50
N SER A 377 -21.15 -3.02 -0.31
CA SER A 377 -22.21 -3.65 -1.14
C SER A 377 -23.62 -3.57 -0.51
N SER A 378 -24.55 -3.11 -1.36
CA SER A 378 -26.01 -3.25 -1.35
C SER A 378 -26.86 -2.03 -0.96
N THR A 379 -27.50 -1.47 -1.98
CA THR A 379 -28.87 -0.96 -1.87
C THR A 379 -29.78 -2.03 -1.29
N SER A 380 -30.31 -1.76 -0.11
CA SER A 380 -31.57 -2.27 0.42
C SER A 380 -31.98 -1.38 1.60
N THR A 381 -32.74 -0.33 1.29
CA THR A 381 -33.69 0.34 2.21
C THR A 381 -34.73 -0.69 2.67
N ALA A 382 -35.37 -0.66 3.84
CA ALA A 382 -35.42 0.26 4.97
C ALA A 382 -36.07 -0.52 6.13
N MET A 383 -35.99 0.00 7.36
CA MET A 383 -37.15 0.15 8.25
C MET A 383 -36.75 1.17 9.31
N LEU A 384 -37.27 2.40 9.18
CA LEU A 384 -38.01 3.05 10.26
C LEU A 384 -38.86 4.16 9.66
N THR A 385 -40.14 4.04 9.95
CA THR A 385 -41.27 4.85 9.52
C THR A 385 -41.14 6.30 9.97
N ASN A 386 -41.27 7.24 9.03
CA ASN A 386 -42.20 8.35 9.15
C ASN A 386 -42.51 8.88 7.74
N GLU A 387 -43.81 8.93 7.43
CA GLU A 387 -44.35 9.27 6.12
C GLU A 387 -43.96 10.68 5.71
N VAL A 388 -43.21 10.78 4.60
CA VAL A 388 -43.13 12.00 3.80
C VAL A 388 -43.43 11.61 2.37
N ASN A 389 -44.63 11.99 1.92
CA ASN A 389 -45.09 11.82 0.55
C ASN A 389 -44.22 12.66 -0.41
N PHE A 390 -43.27 12.03 -1.09
CA PHE A 390 -42.67 12.59 -2.29
C PHE A 390 -43.42 12.06 -3.51
N SER A 391 -44.21 12.94 -4.11
CA SER A 391 -44.80 12.77 -5.44
C SER A 391 -43.72 12.42 -6.47
N HIS A 392 -43.97 11.36 -7.23
CA HIS A 392 -43.09 10.85 -8.29
C HIS A 392 -42.67 11.91 -9.30
N GLY A 393 -41.46 12.43 -9.14
CA GLY A 393 -40.66 12.98 -10.24
C GLY A 393 -39.72 11.89 -10.75
N ASN A 394 -39.78 11.59 -12.05
CA ASN A 394 -38.89 10.65 -12.74
C ASN A 394 -37.41 10.99 -12.48
N ILE A 395 -36.74 10.24 -11.62
CA ILE A 395 -35.27 10.24 -11.52
C ILE A 395 -34.78 9.17 -12.51
N SER A 396 -34.26 9.59 -13.66
CA SER A 396 -33.62 8.66 -14.60
C SER A 396 -32.38 8.07 -13.93
N SER A 397 -32.25 6.75 -13.95
CA SER A 397 -31.04 6.03 -13.58
C SER A 397 -29.81 6.61 -14.33
N PRO A 398 -28.64 6.74 -13.67
CA PRO A 398 -27.42 7.10 -14.39
C PRO A 398 -27.16 6.06 -15.48
N LEU A 399 -26.94 6.53 -16.71
CA LEU A 399 -26.71 5.69 -17.88
C LEU A 399 -25.54 4.72 -17.62
N PRO A 400 -25.64 3.44 -18.01
CA PRO A 400 -24.54 2.49 -17.88
C PRO A 400 -23.33 3.00 -18.67
N ILE A 401 -22.15 3.03 -18.02
CA ILE A 401 -20.88 3.33 -18.71
C ILE A 401 -20.65 2.22 -19.73
N LYS A 402 -20.82 2.54 -21.02
CA LYS A 402 -20.68 1.59 -22.11
C LYS A 402 -19.24 1.61 -22.62
N ASP A 403 -18.48 0.53 -22.38
CA ASP A 403 -17.17 0.35 -23.02
C ASP A 403 -17.33 0.14 -24.53
N SER A 404 -16.39 0.66 -25.31
CA SER A 404 -16.32 0.41 -26.74
C SER A 404 -15.69 -0.96 -27.00
N ILE A 405 -16.21 -1.69 -27.96
CA ILE A 405 -15.60 -2.93 -28.46
C ILE A 405 -14.19 -2.63 -28.98
N LEU A 406 -13.22 -3.47 -28.65
CA LEU A 406 -11.85 -3.38 -29.18
C LEU A 406 -11.88 -3.76 -30.66
N LYS A 407 -11.42 -2.86 -31.54
CA LYS A 407 -11.37 -3.09 -32.99
C LYS A 407 -9.94 -3.11 -33.48
N ILE A 408 -9.49 -4.22 -34.04
CA ILE A 408 -8.17 -4.34 -34.67
C ILE A 408 -8.38 -4.84 -36.10
N ALA A 409 -7.90 -4.08 -37.10
CA ALA A 409 -8.04 -4.41 -38.51
C ALA A 409 -9.47 -4.84 -38.94
N GLY A 410 -10.49 -4.16 -38.39
CA GLY A 410 -11.90 -4.43 -38.68
C GLY A 410 -12.54 -5.58 -37.89
N LYS A 411 -11.76 -6.35 -37.12
CA LYS A 411 -12.28 -7.42 -36.26
C LYS A 411 -12.58 -6.90 -34.86
N GLU A 412 -13.69 -7.36 -34.30
CA GLU A 412 -14.23 -6.94 -33.01
C GLU A 412 -13.89 -7.94 -31.90
N PHE A 413 -13.48 -7.42 -30.74
CA PHE A 413 -13.12 -8.18 -29.54
C PHE A 413 -13.75 -7.53 -28.30
N THR A 414 -14.29 -8.36 -27.43
CA THR A 414 -14.85 -7.97 -26.13
C THR A 414 -13.79 -7.99 -25.02
N SER A 415 -12.78 -8.85 -25.15
CA SER A 415 -11.66 -8.96 -24.23
C SER A 415 -10.54 -8.00 -24.61
N ARG A 416 -9.95 -7.38 -23.58
CA ARG A 416 -8.78 -6.49 -23.70
C ARG A 416 -7.48 -7.16 -23.29
N LEU A 417 -7.54 -8.44 -22.90
CA LEU A 417 -6.37 -9.24 -22.57
C LEU A 417 -6.05 -10.20 -23.70
N MET A 418 -4.80 -10.19 -24.14
CA MET A 418 -4.21 -11.16 -25.05
C MET A 418 -3.16 -11.96 -24.28
N THR A 419 -3.03 -13.26 -24.59
CA THR A 419 -1.98 -14.12 -24.01
C THR A 419 -1.27 -14.90 -25.11
N GLY A 420 -0.36 -15.80 -24.75
CA GLY A 420 0.32 -16.70 -25.68
C GLY A 420 0.26 -18.16 -25.23
N THR A 421 0.88 -19.03 -26.03
CA THR A 421 0.93 -20.47 -25.77
C THR A 421 2.28 -20.95 -25.24
N GLY A 422 3.23 -20.05 -25.02
CA GLY A 422 4.62 -20.39 -24.70
C GLY A 422 4.93 -20.42 -23.20
N LYS A 423 5.84 -21.31 -22.80
CA LYS A 423 6.47 -21.41 -21.46
C LYS A 423 5.57 -21.96 -20.34
N TYR A 424 4.39 -22.50 -20.67
CA TYR A 424 3.55 -23.19 -19.70
C TYR A 424 4.17 -24.54 -19.28
N PRO A 425 3.96 -25.00 -18.04
CA PRO A 425 4.44 -26.31 -17.61
C PRO A 425 3.75 -27.49 -18.33
N SER A 426 2.50 -27.32 -18.78
CA SER A 426 1.78 -28.33 -19.56
C SER A 426 0.74 -27.72 -20.52
N ILE A 427 0.28 -28.50 -21.51
CA ILE A 427 -0.81 -28.10 -22.43
C ILE A 427 -2.11 -27.86 -21.66
N ALA A 428 -2.42 -28.70 -20.66
CA ALA A 428 -3.63 -28.57 -19.85
C ALA A 428 -3.67 -27.25 -19.05
N GLU A 429 -2.55 -26.86 -18.44
CA GLU A 429 -2.46 -25.56 -17.74
C GLU A 429 -2.51 -24.38 -18.70
N MET A 430 -1.98 -24.52 -19.90
CA MET A 430 -2.12 -23.52 -20.96
C MET A 430 -3.59 -23.33 -21.36
N GLN A 431 -4.31 -24.43 -21.63
CA GLN A 431 -5.74 -24.42 -21.95
C GLN A 431 -6.57 -23.77 -20.84
N GLN A 432 -6.31 -24.17 -19.59
CA GLN A 432 -7.01 -23.60 -18.44
C GLN A 432 -6.72 -22.10 -18.29
N SER A 433 -5.47 -21.67 -18.50
CA SER A 433 -5.10 -20.26 -18.43
C SER A 433 -5.76 -19.44 -19.53
N VAL A 434 -5.82 -19.95 -20.76
CA VAL A 434 -6.54 -19.30 -21.86
C VAL A 434 -8.02 -19.15 -21.52
N ALA A 435 -8.67 -20.20 -21.02
CA ALA A 435 -10.08 -20.15 -20.62
C ALA A 435 -10.32 -19.12 -19.49
N GLU A 436 -9.50 -19.13 -18.45
CA GLU A 436 -9.63 -18.25 -17.28
C GLU A 436 -9.26 -16.79 -17.56
N SER A 437 -8.42 -16.54 -18.56
CA SER A 437 -8.13 -15.18 -19.03
C SER A 437 -9.27 -14.55 -19.82
N GLU A 438 -10.23 -15.36 -20.29
CA GLU A 438 -11.29 -14.94 -21.22
C GLU A 438 -10.73 -14.18 -22.44
N CYS A 439 -9.48 -14.46 -22.83
CA CYS A 439 -8.87 -13.81 -23.98
C CYS A 439 -9.46 -14.35 -25.29
N GLU A 440 -9.69 -13.45 -26.23
CA GLU A 440 -10.14 -13.82 -27.58
C GLU A 440 -9.00 -13.83 -28.59
N ILE A 441 -7.80 -13.35 -28.21
CA ILE A 441 -6.60 -13.34 -29.05
C ILE A 441 -5.47 -14.08 -28.33
N VAL A 442 -4.94 -15.12 -28.99
CA VAL A 442 -3.82 -15.91 -28.48
C VAL A 442 -2.66 -15.90 -29.47
N THR A 443 -1.48 -15.51 -29.00
CA THR A 443 -0.28 -15.49 -29.83
C THR A 443 0.44 -16.83 -29.90
N VAL A 444 0.84 -17.22 -31.12
CA VAL A 444 1.48 -18.51 -31.43
C VAL A 444 2.78 -18.29 -32.20
N ALA A 445 3.87 -18.89 -31.72
CA ALA A 445 5.14 -18.86 -32.42
C ALA A 445 5.13 -19.82 -33.62
N VAL A 446 5.19 -19.27 -34.82
CA VAL A 446 5.08 -20.03 -36.08
C VAL A 446 6.16 -21.10 -36.21
N ARG A 447 7.39 -20.83 -35.75
CA ARG A 447 8.52 -21.79 -35.79
C ARG A 447 8.28 -23.06 -34.99
N ARG A 448 7.37 -23.05 -34.00
CA ARG A 448 7.09 -24.22 -33.14
C ARG A 448 6.16 -25.25 -33.77
N VAL A 449 5.39 -24.87 -34.78
CA VAL A 449 4.42 -25.75 -35.45
C VAL A 449 5.06 -26.56 -36.58
N GLN A 450 6.22 -26.12 -37.09
CA GLN A 450 6.93 -26.81 -38.19
C GLN A 450 7.83 -27.97 -37.76
N THR A 451 8.14 -28.09 -36.47
CA THR A 451 9.04 -29.13 -35.97
C THR A 451 8.23 -30.20 -35.26
N ASN A 452 8.36 -31.47 -35.68
CA ASN A 452 8.04 -32.66 -34.87
C ASN A 452 8.97 -32.76 -33.63
N ALA A 453 9.17 -31.65 -32.92
CA ALA A 453 9.88 -31.58 -31.67
C ALA A 453 8.98 -32.18 -30.57
N PRO A 454 9.51 -32.99 -29.64
CA PRO A 454 8.72 -33.62 -28.59
C PRO A 454 7.85 -32.59 -27.86
N GLY A 455 6.52 -32.81 -27.83
CA GLY A 455 5.53 -31.92 -27.20
C GLY A 455 4.67 -31.05 -28.14
N HIS A 456 4.81 -31.16 -29.47
CA HIS A 456 4.20 -30.22 -30.43
C HIS A 456 3.04 -30.77 -31.28
N GLU A 457 2.69 -32.05 -31.18
CA GLU A 457 1.56 -32.62 -31.94
C GLU A 457 0.17 -32.11 -31.48
N GLY A 458 0.08 -31.26 -30.45
CA GLY A 458 -1.21 -30.92 -29.81
C GLY A 458 -1.67 -29.47 -29.90
N LEU A 459 -0.92 -28.49 -30.42
CA LEU A 459 -1.36 -27.07 -30.30
C LEU A 459 -2.58 -26.74 -31.16
N ALA A 460 -2.64 -27.29 -32.38
CA ALA A 460 -3.79 -27.13 -33.27
C ALA A 460 -5.08 -27.70 -32.66
N GLU A 461 -4.95 -28.78 -31.88
CA GLU A 461 -6.06 -29.48 -31.21
C GLU A 461 -6.32 -28.96 -29.79
N ALA A 462 -5.36 -28.26 -29.19
CA ALA A 462 -5.44 -27.82 -27.80
C ALA A 462 -6.41 -26.65 -27.60
N LEU A 463 -6.63 -25.80 -28.61
CA LEU A 463 -7.49 -24.62 -28.48
C LEU A 463 -8.65 -24.68 -29.47
N ASP A 464 -9.80 -24.18 -29.05
CA ASP A 464 -10.96 -24.00 -29.91
C ASP A 464 -10.78 -22.73 -30.76
N TRP A 465 -10.13 -22.88 -31.91
CA TRP A 465 -9.83 -21.80 -32.86
C TRP A 465 -11.08 -21.19 -33.51
N SER A 466 -12.28 -21.74 -33.26
CA SER A 466 -13.54 -21.09 -33.63
C SER A 466 -13.92 -19.96 -32.65
N LYS A 467 -13.41 -20.00 -31.41
CA LYS A 467 -13.63 -19.00 -30.37
C LYS A 467 -12.44 -18.08 -30.14
N ILE A 468 -11.24 -18.54 -30.48
CA ILE A 468 -9.98 -17.82 -30.28
C ILE A 468 -9.42 -17.39 -31.63
N TRP A 469 -9.15 -16.10 -31.76
CA TRP A 469 -8.43 -15.55 -32.89
C TRP A 469 -6.92 -15.77 -32.73
N MET A 470 -6.31 -16.39 -33.74
CA MET A 470 -4.87 -16.64 -33.68
C MET A 470 -4.09 -15.37 -34.02
N LEU A 471 -3.03 -15.09 -33.25
CA LEU A 471 -2.05 -14.04 -33.55
C LEU A 471 -0.67 -14.68 -33.82
N PRO A 472 -0.37 -15.05 -35.08
CA PRO A 472 0.95 -15.57 -35.44
C PRO A 472 2.03 -14.57 -35.07
N ASN A 473 3.08 -15.02 -34.40
CA ASN A 473 4.23 -14.18 -34.10
C ASN A 473 5.51 -14.65 -34.79
N THR A 474 6.40 -13.68 -35.00
CA THR A 474 7.70 -13.86 -35.67
C THR A 474 8.83 -14.04 -34.66
N ALA A 475 8.53 -14.52 -33.44
CA ALA A 475 9.51 -14.68 -32.38
C ALA A 475 10.73 -15.51 -32.82
N GLY A 476 11.91 -15.00 -32.48
CA GLY A 476 13.20 -15.59 -32.84
C GLY A 476 13.76 -15.15 -34.21
N CYS A 477 13.06 -14.28 -34.94
CA CYS A 477 13.61 -13.65 -36.14
C CYS A 477 14.56 -12.51 -35.78
N LYS A 478 15.73 -12.48 -36.41
CA LYS A 478 16.78 -11.48 -36.14
C LYS A 478 16.82 -10.35 -37.17
N THR A 479 16.29 -10.58 -38.37
CA THR A 479 16.27 -9.60 -39.46
C THR A 479 14.86 -9.40 -40.00
N ALA A 480 14.64 -8.29 -40.71
CA ALA A 480 13.38 -7.98 -41.36
C ALA A 480 12.96 -9.08 -42.34
N GLU A 481 13.90 -9.60 -43.14
CA GLU A 481 13.65 -10.64 -44.15
C GLU A 481 13.20 -11.96 -43.51
N GLU A 482 13.80 -12.34 -42.38
CA GLU A 482 13.36 -13.51 -41.61
C GLU A 482 11.93 -13.32 -41.10
N ALA A 483 11.63 -12.16 -40.51
CA ALA A 483 10.32 -11.87 -39.97
C ALA A 483 9.24 -11.87 -41.05
N ILE A 484 9.51 -11.28 -42.23
CA ILE A 484 8.58 -11.29 -43.38
C ILE A 484 8.29 -12.74 -43.83
N ARG A 485 9.33 -13.59 -43.95
CA ARG A 485 9.14 -15.00 -44.34
C ARG A 485 8.29 -15.77 -43.32
N VAL A 486 8.56 -15.57 -42.03
CA VAL A 486 7.82 -16.23 -40.94
C VAL A 486 6.38 -15.71 -40.85
N ALA A 487 6.14 -14.43 -41.09
CA ALA A 487 4.80 -13.84 -41.15
C ALA A 487 3.94 -14.48 -42.25
N ARG A 488 4.50 -14.64 -43.46
CA ARG A 488 3.83 -15.33 -44.58
C ARG A 488 3.42 -16.75 -44.23
N LEU A 489 4.32 -17.49 -43.57
CA LEU A 489 4.02 -18.82 -43.09
C LEU A 489 2.94 -18.82 -42.00
N GLY A 490 2.97 -17.84 -41.08
CA GLY A 490 1.96 -17.67 -40.04
C GLY A 490 0.55 -17.47 -40.60
N ARG A 491 0.42 -16.73 -41.71
CA ARG A 491 -0.84 -16.57 -42.44
C ARG A 491 -1.33 -17.89 -43.03
N GLU A 492 -0.45 -18.68 -43.66
CA GLU A 492 -0.85 -19.99 -44.18
C GLU A 492 -1.26 -20.96 -43.06
N MET A 493 -0.61 -20.89 -41.90
CA MET A 493 -1.00 -21.64 -40.71
C MET A 493 -2.39 -21.26 -40.19
N ALA A 494 -2.74 -19.96 -40.22
CA ALA A 494 -4.08 -19.51 -39.81
C ALA A 494 -5.18 -20.05 -40.73
N LYS A 495 -4.91 -20.11 -42.04
CA LYS A 495 -5.81 -20.74 -43.01
C LYS A 495 -6.02 -22.23 -42.70
N ILE A 496 -4.96 -22.97 -42.37
CA ILE A 496 -5.06 -24.39 -42.01
C ILE A 496 -5.93 -24.60 -40.76
N LEU A 497 -5.91 -23.66 -39.81
CA LEU A 497 -6.75 -23.70 -38.61
C LEU A 497 -8.16 -23.12 -38.82
N GLY A 498 -8.58 -22.90 -40.07
CA GLY A 498 -9.92 -22.46 -40.44
C GLY A 498 -10.16 -20.94 -40.35
N GLN A 499 -9.10 -20.14 -40.20
CA GLN A 499 -9.18 -18.66 -40.17
C GLN A 499 -8.68 -18.09 -41.51
N GLU A 500 -9.44 -18.31 -42.59
CA GLU A 500 -9.02 -17.98 -43.96
C GLU A 500 -8.76 -16.49 -44.22
N ASP A 501 -9.46 -15.62 -43.48
CA ASP A 501 -9.38 -14.17 -43.55
C ASP A 501 -8.39 -13.58 -42.53
N ASN A 502 -7.69 -14.42 -41.75
CA ASN A 502 -6.77 -13.95 -40.73
C ASN A 502 -5.42 -13.52 -41.32
N ASN A 503 -5.26 -12.20 -41.39
CA ASN A 503 -4.03 -11.54 -41.85
C ASN A 503 -3.20 -10.94 -40.70
N PHE A 504 -3.48 -11.30 -39.45
CA PHE A 504 -2.79 -10.74 -38.30
C PHE A 504 -1.37 -11.26 -38.19
N VAL A 505 -0.44 -10.39 -37.79
CA VAL A 505 0.91 -10.80 -37.41
C VAL A 505 1.44 -9.94 -36.28
N LYS A 506 1.87 -10.59 -35.20
CA LYS A 506 2.70 -9.96 -34.17
C LYS A 506 4.15 -9.92 -34.69
N LEU A 507 4.56 -8.74 -35.11
CA LEU A 507 5.85 -8.53 -35.75
C LEU A 507 6.92 -8.25 -34.68
N GLU A 508 7.94 -9.11 -34.64
CA GLU A 508 9.05 -9.10 -33.70
C GLU A 508 10.35 -9.31 -34.50
N VAL A 509 11.21 -8.29 -34.49
CA VAL A 509 12.57 -8.37 -35.06
C VAL A 509 13.54 -8.14 -33.90
N ILE A 510 14.15 -9.21 -33.40
CA ILE A 510 14.96 -9.19 -32.17
C ILE A 510 16.34 -9.79 -32.48
N PRO A 511 17.33 -8.97 -32.88
CA PRO A 511 18.67 -9.47 -33.20
C PRO A 511 19.45 -9.90 -31.95
N ASP A 512 19.21 -9.22 -30.82
CA ASP A 512 19.88 -9.49 -29.55
C ASP A 512 19.15 -10.58 -28.73
N ALA A 513 19.85 -11.69 -28.51
CA ALA A 513 19.34 -12.80 -27.72
C ALA A 513 19.45 -12.59 -26.20
N LYS A 514 20.24 -11.61 -25.73
CA LYS A 514 20.48 -11.39 -24.30
C LYS A 514 19.41 -10.51 -23.66
N TYR A 515 19.19 -9.31 -24.20
CA TYR A 515 18.25 -8.34 -23.65
C TYR A 515 16.88 -8.38 -24.32
N LEU A 516 16.74 -9.11 -25.43
CA LEU A 516 15.47 -9.33 -26.14
C LEU A 516 14.76 -8.02 -26.52
N LEU A 517 15.53 -6.98 -26.86
CA LEU A 517 15.00 -5.70 -27.32
C LEU A 517 14.73 -5.74 -28.83
N PRO A 518 13.60 -5.18 -29.29
CA PRO A 518 13.29 -5.13 -30.72
C PRO A 518 14.18 -4.12 -31.45
N ASP A 519 14.60 -4.46 -32.66
CA ASP A 519 15.30 -3.56 -33.57
C ASP A 519 14.29 -2.58 -34.23
N PRO A 520 14.40 -1.27 -33.97
CA PRO A 520 13.47 -0.29 -34.52
C PRO A 520 13.52 -0.20 -36.05
N ILE A 521 14.70 -0.35 -36.67
CA ILE A 521 14.85 -0.18 -38.13
C ILE A 521 14.32 -1.41 -38.85
N GLY A 522 14.76 -2.61 -38.45
CA GLY A 522 14.29 -3.86 -39.02
C GLY A 522 12.78 -4.06 -38.83
N THR A 523 12.23 -3.64 -37.68
CA THR A 523 10.77 -3.70 -37.44
C THR A 523 10.00 -2.79 -38.41
N LEU A 524 10.44 -1.55 -38.62
CA LEU A 524 9.78 -0.64 -39.57
C LEU A 524 9.87 -1.15 -41.01
N GLN A 525 11.04 -1.62 -41.43
CA GLN A 525 11.24 -2.18 -42.78
C GLN A 525 10.33 -3.39 -43.03
N ALA A 526 10.23 -4.31 -42.08
CA ALA A 526 9.35 -5.47 -42.18
C ALA A 526 7.87 -5.06 -42.18
N ALA A 527 7.49 -4.09 -41.34
CA ALA A 527 6.13 -3.59 -41.26
C ALA A 527 5.66 -2.98 -42.59
N GLU A 528 6.46 -2.08 -43.19
CA GLU A 528 6.13 -1.46 -44.48
C GLU A 528 5.88 -2.49 -45.59
N GLN A 529 6.69 -3.56 -45.62
CA GLN A 529 6.54 -4.62 -46.61
C GLN A 529 5.29 -5.46 -46.34
N LEU A 530 5.06 -5.85 -45.08
CA LEU A 530 3.92 -6.69 -44.71
C LEU A 530 2.58 -5.95 -44.87
N VAL A 531 2.51 -4.66 -44.54
CA VAL A 531 1.30 -3.86 -44.79
C VAL A 531 0.98 -3.79 -46.29
N LYS A 532 1.99 -3.59 -47.16
CA LYS A 532 1.80 -3.65 -48.63
C LYS A 532 1.30 -5.01 -49.12
N GLU A 533 1.62 -6.09 -48.40
CA GLU A 533 1.15 -7.45 -48.68
C GLU A 533 -0.22 -7.77 -48.05
N GLY A 534 -0.88 -6.77 -47.44
CA GLY A 534 -2.22 -6.91 -46.87
C GLY A 534 -2.25 -7.50 -45.46
N PHE A 535 -1.13 -7.54 -44.75
CA PHE A 535 -1.11 -7.97 -43.35
C PHE A 535 -1.67 -6.90 -42.41
N ALA A 536 -2.44 -7.35 -41.42
CA ALA A 536 -2.71 -6.58 -40.22
C ALA A 536 -1.51 -6.71 -39.27
N VAL A 537 -0.57 -5.77 -39.38
CA VAL A 537 0.68 -5.81 -38.62
C VAL A 537 0.48 -5.21 -37.23
N LEU A 538 0.85 -5.98 -36.21
CA LEU A 538 0.89 -5.58 -34.80
C LEU A 538 2.37 -5.57 -34.33
N PRO A 539 3.08 -4.45 -34.44
CA PRO A 539 4.53 -4.41 -34.24
C PRO A 539 4.91 -4.28 -32.75
N TYR A 540 5.76 -5.20 -32.28
CA TYR A 540 6.41 -5.13 -30.96
C TYR A 540 7.61 -4.18 -31.01
N ILE A 541 7.57 -3.11 -30.21
CA ILE A 541 8.55 -2.03 -30.27
C ILE A 541 9.02 -1.59 -28.88
N ASN A 542 10.20 -0.95 -28.84
CA ASN A 542 10.55 -0.10 -27.70
C ASN A 542 9.49 0.99 -27.54
N ALA A 543 9.29 1.48 -26.31
CA ALA A 543 8.41 2.62 -26.06
C ALA A 543 9.03 3.92 -26.61
N ASP A 544 8.96 4.07 -27.93
CA ASP A 544 9.45 5.21 -28.71
C ASP A 544 8.26 5.83 -29.47
N PRO A 545 7.81 7.04 -29.07
CA PRO A 545 6.70 7.72 -29.71
C PRO A 545 6.90 8.04 -31.20
N MET A 546 8.15 8.28 -31.64
CA MET A 546 8.43 8.60 -33.04
C MET A 546 8.36 7.35 -33.90
N LEU A 547 8.89 6.24 -33.41
CA LEU A 547 8.75 4.96 -34.11
C LEU A 547 7.29 4.51 -34.18
N ALA A 548 6.53 4.64 -33.08
CA ALA A 548 5.12 4.30 -33.04
C ALA A 548 4.33 5.09 -34.11
N LYS A 549 4.58 6.40 -34.21
CA LYS A 549 3.96 7.25 -35.25
C LYS A 549 4.32 6.80 -36.67
N ARG A 550 5.59 6.46 -36.94
CA ARG A 550 6.01 5.98 -38.26
C ARG A 550 5.37 4.64 -38.63
N LEU A 551 5.19 3.74 -37.66
CA LEU A 551 4.52 2.46 -37.87
C LEU A 551 3.01 2.64 -38.12
N GLU A 552 2.37 3.56 -37.41
CA GLU A 552 1.00 3.98 -37.73
C GLU A 552 0.90 4.53 -39.16
N GLU A 553 1.80 5.45 -39.56
CA GLU A 553 1.83 6.03 -40.91
C GLU A 553 2.13 4.99 -41.99
N ALA A 554 2.91 3.95 -41.67
CA ALA A 554 3.14 2.80 -42.54
C ALA A 554 1.90 1.90 -42.71
N GLY A 555 0.86 2.09 -41.89
CA GLY A 555 -0.42 1.37 -41.95
C GLY A 555 -0.49 0.15 -41.03
N CYS A 556 0.31 0.08 -39.97
CA CYS A 556 0.15 -0.96 -38.94
C CYS A 556 -1.23 -0.88 -38.28
N ALA A 557 -1.80 -2.04 -37.94
CA ALA A 557 -3.13 -2.15 -37.37
C ALA A 557 -3.17 -1.76 -35.87
N THR A 558 -2.03 -1.81 -35.20
CA THR A 558 -1.81 -1.37 -33.81
C THR A 558 -0.39 -0.83 -33.67
N VAL A 559 -0.05 -0.36 -32.47
CA VAL A 559 1.34 -0.27 -32.00
C VAL A 559 1.47 -0.99 -30.66
N MET A 560 2.54 -1.77 -30.48
CA MET A 560 2.73 -2.58 -29.26
C MET A 560 4.01 -2.20 -28.50
N PRO A 561 4.00 -1.07 -27.74
CA PRO A 561 5.16 -0.67 -26.97
C PRO A 561 5.43 -1.58 -25.78
N LEU A 562 6.70 -1.89 -25.56
CA LEU A 562 7.13 -2.67 -24.42
C LEU A 562 7.15 -1.88 -23.13
N ALA A 563 6.59 -2.44 -22.05
CA ALA A 563 6.69 -1.87 -20.70
C ALA A 563 8.10 -2.05 -20.09
N ALA A 564 8.67 -3.24 -20.30
CA ALA A 564 10.03 -3.62 -19.97
C ALA A 564 10.43 -4.85 -20.82
N PRO A 565 11.71 -5.24 -20.88
CA PRO A 565 12.18 -6.34 -21.73
C PRO A 565 11.39 -7.65 -21.52
N ILE A 566 11.17 -8.41 -22.60
CA ILE A 566 10.36 -9.63 -22.57
C ILE A 566 10.82 -10.60 -21.49
N GLY A 567 9.89 -11.02 -20.63
CA GLY A 567 10.15 -12.03 -19.60
C GLY A 567 10.94 -11.53 -18.39
N SER A 568 11.23 -10.23 -18.29
CA SER A 568 11.93 -9.64 -17.16
C SER A 568 11.07 -9.50 -15.90
N GLY A 569 9.75 -9.25 -16.05
CA GLY A 569 8.84 -8.99 -14.94
C GLY A 569 9.14 -7.71 -14.16
N GLN A 570 9.82 -6.75 -14.78
CA GLN A 570 10.24 -5.49 -14.13
C GLN A 570 9.13 -4.43 -14.02
N GLY A 571 7.93 -4.70 -14.56
CA GLY A 571 6.79 -3.80 -14.53
C GLY A 571 6.85 -2.70 -15.60
N LEU A 572 6.08 -1.62 -15.38
CA LEU A 572 5.90 -0.51 -16.32
C LEU A 572 7.04 0.52 -16.28
N GLN A 573 8.25 0.13 -16.65
CA GLN A 573 9.44 1.00 -16.59
C GLN A 573 9.39 2.16 -17.61
N THR A 574 8.70 1.98 -18.74
CA THR A 574 8.61 2.97 -19.82
C THR A 574 7.29 3.75 -19.85
N THR A 575 6.62 3.85 -18.70
CA THR A 575 5.28 4.45 -18.52
C THR A 575 5.11 5.81 -19.22
N ALA A 576 6.05 6.74 -19.05
CA ALA A 576 5.94 8.08 -19.63
C ALA A 576 5.86 8.05 -21.17
N ASN A 577 6.67 7.21 -21.81
CA ASN A 577 6.68 7.08 -23.27
C ASN A 577 5.44 6.34 -23.78
N ILE A 578 4.98 5.31 -23.06
CA ILE A 578 3.73 4.60 -23.37
C ILE A 578 2.55 5.58 -23.34
N LYS A 579 2.50 6.47 -22.34
CA LYS A 579 1.44 7.48 -22.24
C LYS A 579 1.45 8.44 -23.44
N ILE A 580 2.62 8.89 -23.88
CA ILE A 580 2.75 9.73 -25.09
C ILE A 580 2.25 8.98 -26.33
N ILE A 581 2.53 7.67 -26.44
CA ILE A 581 2.04 6.84 -27.54
C ILE A 581 0.51 6.74 -27.49
N ILE A 582 -0.07 6.43 -26.32
CA ILE A 582 -1.53 6.36 -26.11
C ILE A 582 -2.21 7.67 -26.50
N GLU A 583 -1.65 8.82 -26.09
CA GLU A 583 -2.24 10.13 -26.35
C GLU A 583 -2.22 10.52 -27.85
N ASN A 584 -1.23 10.04 -28.61
CA ASN A 584 -1.01 10.47 -30.00
C ASN A 584 -1.44 9.46 -31.06
N ALA A 585 -1.47 8.17 -30.73
CA ALA A 585 -1.79 7.12 -31.69
C ALA A 585 -3.29 7.15 -32.07
N LYS A 586 -3.59 6.91 -33.35
CA LYS A 586 -4.96 6.74 -33.85
C LYS A 586 -5.35 5.28 -34.05
N VAL A 587 -4.36 4.40 -33.98
CA VAL A 587 -4.53 2.95 -33.97
C VAL A 587 -4.47 2.44 -32.52
N PRO A 588 -5.10 1.28 -32.21
CA PRO A 588 -5.08 0.75 -30.85
C PRO A 588 -3.66 0.57 -30.31
N VAL A 589 -3.46 0.94 -29.05
CA VAL A 589 -2.19 0.75 -28.34
C VAL A 589 -2.28 -0.47 -27.43
N VAL A 590 -1.44 -1.47 -27.69
CA VAL A 590 -1.38 -2.71 -26.91
C VAL A 590 -0.10 -2.75 -26.09
N VAL A 591 -0.18 -2.62 -24.77
CA VAL A 591 1.02 -2.73 -23.94
C VAL A 591 1.46 -4.20 -23.90
N ASP A 592 2.64 -4.48 -24.44
CA ASP A 592 3.21 -5.83 -24.54
C ASP A 592 4.42 -5.99 -23.63
N ALA A 593 4.63 -7.19 -23.10
CA ALA A 593 5.76 -7.54 -22.25
C ALA A 593 5.91 -6.65 -20.99
N GLY A 594 6.90 -6.95 -20.15
CA GLY A 594 7.23 -6.20 -18.94
C GLY A 594 6.26 -6.30 -17.76
N ILE A 595 4.94 -6.40 -18.00
CA ILE A 595 3.92 -6.55 -16.95
C ILE A 595 4.10 -7.89 -16.23
N GLY A 596 4.35 -7.83 -14.92
CA GLY A 596 4.58 -8.95 -14.02
C GLY A 596 3.46 -9.22 -13.02
N SER A 597 2.60 -8.22 -12.73
CA SER A 597 1.54 -8.35 -11.73
C SER A 597 0.19 -7.76 -12.17
N PRO A 598 -0.96 -8.21 -11.60
CA PRO A 598 -2.27 -7.65 -11.92
C PRO A 598 -2.39 -6.14 -11.65
N SER A 599 -1.72 -5.61 -10.63
CA SER A 599 -1.73 -4.16 -10.35
C SER A 599 -1.12 -3.34 -11.49
N GLU A 600 -0.08 -3.87 -12.15
CA GLU A 600 0.55 -3.23 -13.31
C GLU A 600 -0.34 -3.34 -14.55
N ALA A 601 -1.04 -4.46 -14.74
CA ALA A 601 -2.04 -4.61 -15.79
C ALA A 601 -3.18 -3.58 -15.65
N ALA A 602 -3.70 -3.40 -14.44
CA ALA A 602 -4.72 -2.38 -14.15
C ALA A 602 -4.17 -0.97 -14.42
N GLN A 603 -2.95 -0.68 -13.99
CA GLN A 603 -2.30 0.60 -14.24
C GLN A 603 -2.14 0.90 -15.75
N ALA A 604 -1.77 -0.09 -16.55
CA ALA A 604 -1.67 0.06 -18.00
C ALA A 604 -3.01 0.43 -18.65
N MET A 605 -4.10 -0.22 -18.23
CA MET A 605 -5.45 0.10 -18.71
C MET A 605 -5.95 1.46 -18.20
N GLU A 606 -5.63 1.83 -16.95
CA GLU A 606 -5.95 3.15 -16.39
C GLU A 606 -5.29 4.29 -17.17
N MET A 607 -4.10 4.06 -17.76
CA MET A 607 -3.43 5.03 -18.62
C MET A 607 -4.15 5.25 -19.96
N GLY A 608 -5.09 4.38 -20.32
CA GLY A 608 -5.81 4.43 -21.59
C GLY A 608 -5.29 3.46 -22.64
N ALA A 609 -4.47 2.46 -22.28
CA ALA A 609 -4.15 1.38 -23.22
C ALA A 609 -5.44 0.69 -23.70
N ASP A 610 -5.47 0.28 -24.96
CA ASP A 610 -6.64 -0.39 -25.54
C ASP A 610 -6.67 -1.88 -25.19
N ALA A 611 -5.50 -2.50 -25.08
CA ALA A 611 -5.37 -3.89 -24.69
C ALA A 611 -3.99 -4.17 -24.07
N LEU A 612 -3.85 -5.35 -23.48
CA LEU A 612 -2.61 -5.86 -22.90
C LEU A 612 -2.24 -7.18 -23.55
N LEU A 613 -0.96 -7.42 -23.82
CA LEU A 613 -0.46 -8.77 -24.15
C LEU A 613 0.45 -9.27 -23.04
N ILE A 614 -0.03 -10.25 -22.26
CA ILE A 614 0.64 -10.72 -21.05
C ILE A 614 0.75 -12.25 -21.09
N ASN A 615 1.88 -12.78 -21.60
CA ASN A 615 2.13 -14.22 -21.57
C ASN A 615 3.03 -14.66 -20.41
N SER A 616 4.25 -14.10 -20.30
CA SER A 616 5.27 -14.65 -19.40
C SER A 616 4.86 -14.62 -17.93
N ALA A 617 4.16 -13.56 -17.48
CA ALA A 617 3.68 -13.46 -16.11
C ALA A 617 2.60 -14.51 -15.78
N ILE A 618 1.77 -14.89 -16.76
CA ILE A 618 0.77 -15.94 -16.62
C ILE A 618 1.46 -17.32 -16.66
N ALA A 619 2.20 -17.59 -17.73
CA ALA A 619 2.79 -18.91 -17.99
C ALA A 619 3.81 -19.35 -16.94
N LEU A 620 4.56 -18.41 -16.36
CA LEU A 620 5.60 -18.69 -15.35
C LEU A 620 5.09 -18.52 -13.90
N ALA A 621 3.81 -18.25 -13.69
CA ALA A 621 3.24 -18.16 -12.35
C ALA A 621 3.21 -19.54 -11.67
N LYS A 622 3.23 -19.55 -10.33
CA LYS A 622 3.02 -20.79 -9.55
C LYS A 622 1.66 -21.44 -9.82
N ASN A 623 0.66 -20.64 -10.18
CA ASN A 623 -0.66 -21.09 -10.61
C ASN A 623 -1.07 -20.26 -11.85
N PRO A 624 -0.78 -20.75 -13.07
CA PRO A 624 -1.04 -20.02 -14.31
C PRO A 624 -2.51 -19.63 -14.50
N ALA A 625 -3.44 -20.56 -14.23
CA ALA A 625 -4.87 -20.32 -14.38
C ALA A 625 -5.41 -19.22 -13.46
N ALA A 626 -5.00 -19.24 -12.18
CA ALA A 626 -5.39 -18.19 -11.24
C ALA A 626 -4.80 -16.83 -11.61
N MET A 627 -3.55 -16.80 -12.10
CA MET A 627 -2.92 -15.58 -12.57
C MET A 627 -3.61 -15.04 -13.83
N ALA A 628 -4.01 -15.90 -14.75
CA ALA A 628 -4.76 -15.54 -15.94
C ALA A 628 -6.09 -14.84 -15.60
N ARG A 629 -6.87 -15.42 -14.68
CA ARG A 629 -8.09 -14.80 -14.15
C ARG A 629 -7.82 -13.43 -13.50
N ALA A 630 -6.76 -13.35 -12.69
CA ALA A 630 -6.41 -12.10 -12.02
C ALA A 630 -6.00 -11.00 -13.00
N MET A 631 -5.26 -11.34 -14.06
CA MET A 631 -4.89 -10.41 -15.14
C MET A 631 -6.12 -9.93 -15.92
N ASN A 632 -7.09 -10.80 -16.19
CA ASN A 632 -8.36 -10.42 -16.82
C ASN A 632 -9.14 -9.43 -15.95
N MET A 633 -9.32 -9.76 -14.66
CA MET A 633 -9.98 -8.86 -13.70
C MET A 633 -9.30 -7.50 -13.62
N ALA A 634 -7.96 -7.47 -13.64
CA ALA A 634 -7.20 -6.24 -13.65
C ALA A 634 -7.40 -5.42 -14.93
N ALA A 635 -7.43 -6.08 -16.10
CA ALA A 635 -7.69 -5.40 -17.37
C ALA A 635 -9.09 -4.76 -17.39
N VAL A 636 -10.10 -5.50 -16.93
CA VAL A 636 -11.49 -5.01 -16.80
C VAL A 636 -11.59 -3.86 -15.81
N ALA A 637 -11.01 -4.01 -14.61
CA ALA A 637 -11.05 -2.99 -13.57
C ALA A 637 -10.35 -1.70 -14.00
N GLY A 638 -9.14 -1.80 -14.57
CA GLY A 638 -8.40 -0.65 -15.05
C GLY A 638 -9.10 0.06 -16.22
N ARG A 639 -9.73 -0.69 -17.14
CA ARG A 639 -10.52 -0.10 -18.22
C ARG A 639 -11.75 0.63 -17.68
N LEU A 640 -12.47 0.03 -16.73
CA LEU A 640 -13.62 0.65 -16.11
C LEU A 640 -13.22 1.94 -15.38
N ALA A 641 -12.08 1.94 -14.69
CA ALA A 641 -11.53 3.13 -14.04
C ALA A 641 -11.15 4.24 -15.04
N TYR A 642 -10.59 3.87 -16.21
CA TYR A 642 -10.32 4.80 -17.30
C TYR A 642 -11.63 5.45 -17.81
N LEU A 643 -12.65 4.65 -18.13
CA LEU A 643 -13.94 5.13 -18.64
C LEU A 643 -14.74 5.94 -17.62
N ALA A 644 -14.65 5.59 -16.33
CA ALA A 644 -15.29 6.33 -15.25
C ALA A 644 -14.72 7.75 -15.09
N GLY A 645 -13.58 8.04 -15.72
CA GLY A 645 -12.89 9.31 -15.58
C GLY A 645 -12.23 9.37 -14.22
N ARG A 646 -11.00 8.86 -14.14
CA ARG A 646 -10.17 9.00 -12.93
C ARG A 646 -10.06 10.49 -12.58
N MET A 647 -10.18 10.81 -11.28
CA MET A 647 -9.96 12.16 -10.79
C MET A 647 -8.63 12.71 -11.32
N PRO A 648 -8.60 13.90 -11.94
CA PRO A 648 -7.36 14.48 -12.43
C PRO A 648 -6.31 14.53 -11.34
N LEU A 649 -5.10 14.09 -11.66
CA LEU A 649 -3.95 14.29 -10.78
C LEU A 649 -3.75 15.80 -10.63
N LYS A 650 -3.95 16.29 -9.41
CA LYS A 650 -3.65 17.68 -9.05
C LYS A 650 -2.38 17.68 -8.20
N ASP A 651 -1.52 18.66 -8.45
CA ASP A 651 -0.35 18.90 -7.61
C ASP A 651 -0.73 19.36 -6.19
N TYR A 652 -1.99 19.79 -6.00
CA TYR A 652 -2.54 20.28 -4.72
C TYR A 652 -4.01 19.85 -4.55
N ALA A 653 -4.43 19.66 -3.30
CA ALA A 653 -5.82 19.34 -2.98
C ALA A 653 -6.74 20.55 -3.26
N SER A 654 -7.96 20.27 -3.71
CA SER A 654 -9.02 21.27 -3.92
C SER A 654 -10.23 20.86 -3.09
N ALA A 655 -10.76 21.77 -2.25
CA ALA A 655 -11.96 21.50 -1.47
C ALA A 655 -13.15 21.19 -2.40
N SER A 656 -13.90 20.13 -2.10
CA SER A 656 -15.09 19.71 -2.86
C SER A 656 -16.40 20.28 -2.32
N SER A 657 -16.35 21.01 -1.20
CA SER A 657 -17.51 21.62 -0.55
C SER A 657 -17.68 23.08 -0.97
N PRO A 658 -18.91 23.54 -1.29
CA PRO A 658 -19.16 24.93 -1.63
C PRO A 658 -18.84 25.85 -0.44
N LEU A 659 -18.22 27.00 -0.73
CA LEU A 659 -17.83 28.02 0.26
C LEU A 659 -19.02 28.79 0.85
N THR A 660 -20.23 28.64 0.28
CA THR A 660 -21.46 29.26 0.80
C THR A 660 -21.80 28.66 2.16
N GLY A 661 -21.60 29.44 3.21
CA GLY A 661 -21.81 29.05 4.61
C GLY A 661 -20.55 29.09 5.49
N THR A 662 -19.40 29.55 4.99
CA THR A 662 -18.24 29.77 5.86
C THR A 662 -18.48 30.96 6.79
N VAL A 663 -18.47 30.70 8.10
CA VAL A 663 -18.39 31.75 9.12
C VAL A 663 -17.02 32.39 8.99
N ILE A 664 -17.00 33.67 8.59
CA ILE A 664 -15.79 34.49 8.57
C ILE A 664 -15.43 34.74 10.04
N SER A 665 -14.29 34.19 10.48
CA SER A 665 -13.62 34.54 11.74
C SER A 665 -12.47 35.49 11.47
#